data_AF-A0A1B6I7E6-F1
#
_entry.id   AF-A0A1B6I7E6-F1
#
_cell.length_a   1.000
_cell.length_b   1.000
_cell.length_c   1.000
_cell.angle_alpha   90.00
_cell.angle_beta   90.00
_cell.angle_gamma   90.00
#
_symmetry.space_group_name_H-M   'P 1'
#
loop_
_entity.id
_entity.type
_entity.pdbx_description
1 polymer ?
#
loop_
_entity_poly.entity_id
_entity_poly.type
_entity_poly.pdbx_seq_one_letter_code
_entity_poly.pdbx_strand_id
1 'polypeptide(L)'
;QFADILSITDLKYTELQRAVLDLVSLLARVTVEPCQLTQYLRFFTLDNPPLECLLPPLVAMVANNKIQPTCALRFPVTSAERVYINSQASPAEKTAVTMHHQHVTAGIQSSWSCCALALPINTDLGWSMWVNGFSVSFWLRLFPPPSPSSPPDADLTCSDTSLSDICWNNNGTLLQSSESSQTHKSPPSKPETPQSSLLHLISVGFDVMVLEVWLEPASGKLVFRLVRPDGKRQELLCESSVSDQLTTSQWHHLAINVRDSVQKRKVVIEVLLLVDGFVAVQVPLVFTGLLIRKARPSCLLLGHCGQSDSSYMITSVLMFRAPVFNRESAISLVAHGPDYIHLTQADVGNVRPNLSTVFSVKSIQAGVNWEFVYHEQISTLRVLQENLLLSFSAENYTTMNAYPQAISHSTGVVGSLFPPTPGFRVATVDTRASQLLPLSVRPIFFAPLTDQHHHSITAAAETIGGISVFLFLFARVIELKGSEECQAQALYVLLKLAQSSCELNSQFESRDVPRLLSHALASPQCSPSMYMLKMLMDVCCDRPGLLTVNVTTGAAVVNTTMPCVVTEPTLLAGTVIRAWRQWARTPGCLWTLFQALQALLRDDHPYREFNAAQFNRARLVDSLLLFCKERFLSGEQAPSLEPQICDGVVELIRSLMGA
;
A
#
# COMPACT_ATOMS: atom_id res chain seq x y z
N GLN A 1 -26.56 17.35 16.09
CA GLN A 1 -27.40 18.54 15.81
C GLN A 1 -28.25 18.35 14.54
N PHE A 2 -27.75 17.74 13.46
CA PHE A 2 -28.54 17.52 12.23
C PHE A 2 -29.22 16.15 12.11
N ALA A 3 -29.29 15.36 13.20
CA ALA A 3 -29.81 13.99 13.15
C ALA A 3 -31.25 13.93 12.64
N ASP A 4 -32.13 14.81 13.12
CA ASP A 4 -33.54 14.85 12.73
C ASP A 4 -33.71 15.19 11.24
N ILE A 5 -32.85 16.07 10.71
CA ILE A 5 -32.84 16.48 9.31
C ILE A 5 -32.33 15.35 8.41
N LEU A 6 -31.31 14.61 8.82
CA LEU A 6 -30.72 13.51 8.06
C LEU A 6 -31.52 12.20 8.17
N SER A 7 -32.56 12.17 9.01
CA SER A 7 -33.39 10.98 9.24
C SER A 7 -34.64 10.87 8.37
N ILE A 8 -34.99 11.93 7.63
CA ILE A 8 -36.25 12.03 6.89
C ILE A 8 -35.99 12.44 5.45
N THR A 9 -36.74 11.86 4.52
CA THR A 9 -36.80 12.30 3.13
C THR A 9 -37.84 13.42 3.00
N ASP A 10 -37.42 14.69 3.13
CA ASP A 10 -38.27 15.88 2.93
C ASP A 10 -37.59 16.86 1.97
N LEU A 11 -38.29 17.20 0.88
CA LEU A 11 -37.83 18.12 -0.17
C LEU A 11 -37.44 19.51 0.36
N LYS A 12 -37.99 19.92 1.51
CA LYS A 12 -37.64 21.21 2.15
C LYS A 12 -36.22 21.23 2.68
N TYR A 13 -35.68 20.08 3.06
CA TYR A 13 -34.36 19.98 3.67
C TYR A 13 -33.28 19.54 2.69
N THR A 14 -33.59 19.22 1.43
CA THR A 14 -32.63 18.64 0.48
C THR A 14 -31.35 19.46 0.33
N GLU A 15 -31.46 20.77 0.18
CA GLU A 15 -30.27 21.66 0.06
C GLU A 15 -29.44 21.67 1.36
N LEU A 16 -30.10 21.69 2.52
CA LEU A 16 -29.42 21.64 3.81
C LEU A 16 -28.76 20.27 4.06
N GLN A 17 -29.44 19.18 3.69
CA GLN A 17 -28.92 17.82 3.76
C GLN A 17 -27.65 17.71 2.91
N ARG A 18 -27.68 18.17 1.65
CA ARG A 18 -26.51 18.21 0.77
C ARG A 18 -25.36 19.00 1.38
N ALA A 19 -25.60 20.25 1.81
CA ALA A 19 -24.56 21.09 2.38
C ALA A 19 -23.89 20.47 3.63
N VAL A 20 -24.68 19.86 4.52
CA VAL A 20 -24.15 19.17 5.71
C VAL A 20 -23.32 17.94 5.32
N LEU A 21 -23.79 17.17 4.35
CA LEU A 21 -23.14 15.93 3.91
C LEU A 21 -21.90 16.18 3.05
N ASP A 22 -21.84 17.29 2.33
CA ASP A 22 -20.65 17.77 1.64
C ASP A 22 -19.57 18.13 2.66
N LEU A 23 -19.93 18.80 3.76
CA LEU A 23 -19.01 19.07 4.86
C LEU A 23 -18.50 17.77 5.50
N VAL A 24 -19.38 16.79 5.73
CA VAL A 24 -18.97 15.46 6.23
C VAL A 24 -17.98 14.80 5.26
N SER A 25 -18.24 14.88 3.96
CA SER A 25 -17.35 14.33 2.93
C SER A 25 -15.98 14.99 2.94
N LEU A 26 -15.93 16.32 3.14
CA LEU A 26 -14.66 17.07 3.23
C LEU A 26 -13.88 16.71 4.49
N LEU A 27 -14.54 16.60 5.65
CA LEU A 27 -13.91 16.18 6.90
C LEU A 27 -13.40 14.74 6.82
N ALA A 28 -14.18 13.85 6.19
CA ALA A 28 -13.82 12.45 6.03
C ALA A 28 -12.63 12.20 5.09
N ARG A 29 -12.19 13.20 4.30
CA ARG A 29 -10.92 13.13 3.56
C ARG A 29 -9.70 13.19 4.49
N VAL A 30 -9.89 13.73 5.69
CA VAL A 30 -8.83 13.96 6.67
C VAL A 30 -8.77 12.82 7.66
N THR A 31 -9.89 12.56 8.36
CA THR A 31 -10.00 11.48 9.34
C THR A 31 -11.43 10.92 9.39
N VAL A 32 -11.53 9.62 9.64
CA VAL A 32 -12.79 8.90 9.83
C VAL A 32 -12.65 7.99 11.05
N GLU A 33 -13.31 8.35 12.14
CA GLU A 33 -13.33 7.51 13.34
C GLU A 33 -14.37 6.38 13.23
N PRO A 34 -14.13 5.20 13.82
CA PRO A 34 -15.10 4.09 13.84
C PRO A 34 -16.48 4.50 14.38
N CYS A 35 -16.51 5.35 15.41
CA CYS A 35 -17.76 5.81 16.02
C CYS A 35 -18.53 6.76 15.09
N GLN A 36 -17.84 7.61 14.33
CA GLN A 36 -18.43 8.53 13.36
C GLN A 36 -19.02 7.76 12.19
N LEU A 37 -18.27 6.78 11.64
CA LEU A 37 -18.77 5.90 10.58
C LEU A 37 -19.99 5.10 11.04
N THR A 38 -19.96 4.58 12.27
CA THR A 38 -21.12 3.88 12.86
C THR A 38 -22.35 4.80 12.94
N GLN A 39 -22.17 6.03 13.42
CA GLN A 39 -23.26 7.01 13.50
C GLN A 39 -23.82 7.34 12.11
N TYR A 40 -22.95 7.47 11.11
CA TYR A 40 -23.35 7.70 9.73
C TYR A 40 -24.17 6.53 9.17
N LEU A 41 -23.69 5.30 9.35
CA LEU A 41 -24.36 4.10 8.85
C LEU A 41 -25.72 3.84 9.52
N ARG A 42 -25.94 4.33 10.75
CA ARG A 42 -27.25 4.25 11.43
C ARG A 42 -28.37 4.97 10.68
N PHE A 43 -28.08 5.97 9.85
CA PHE A 43 -29.15 6.60 9.05
C PHE A 43 -29.78 5.59 8.07
N PHE A 44 -29.01 4.62 7.55
CA PHE A 44 -29.54 3.61 6.63
C PHE A 44 -30.42 2.55 7.30
N THR A 45 -30.41 2.46 8.64
CA THR A 45 -31.28 1.54 9.38
C THR A 45 -32.69 2.08 9.58
N LEU A 46 -32.94 3.35 9.24
CA LEU A 46 -34.26 3.97 9.29
C LEU A 46 -35.18 3.41 8.21
N ASP A 47 -36.49 3.63 8.36
CA ASP A 47 -37.49 3.13 7.42
C ASP A 47 -37.54 3.90 6.10
N ASN A 48 -37.27 5.22 6.13
CA ASN A 48 -37.29 6.08 4.93
C ASN A 48 -36.11 7.09 4.90
N PRO A 49 -34.85 6.60 4.86
CA PRO A 49 -33.69 7.47 4.82
C PRO A 49 -33.53 8.18 3.47
N PRO A 50 -32.99 9.41 3.43
CA PRO A 50 -32.72 10.13 2.19
C PRO A 50 -31.49 9.56 1.45
N LEU A 51 -31.66 8.38 0.83
CA LEU A 51 -30.58 7.61 0.19
C LEU A 51 -29.77 8.41 -0.85
N GLU A 52 -30.45 9.21 -1.67
CA GLU A 52 -29.82 10.05 -2.71
C GLU A 52 -28.86 11.10 -2.13
N CYS A 53 -29.04 11.49 -0.87
CA CYS A 53 -28.14 12.40 -0.18
C CYS A 53 -27.05 11.63 0.59
N LEU A 54 -27.37 10.48 1.18
CA LEU A 54 -26.47 9.73 2.07
C LEU A 54 -25.43 8.85 1.35
N LEU A 55 -25.69 8.37 0.13
CA LEU A 55 -24.74 7.53 -0.59
C LEU A 55 -23.56 8.28 -1.23
N PRO A 56 -23.75 9.46 -1.86
CA PRO A 56 -22.65 10.18 -2.50
C PRO A 56 -21.45 10.49 -1.57
N PRO A 57 -21.64 10.87 -0.29
CA PRO A 57 -20.54 11.03 0.66
C PRO A 57 -19.74 9.75 0.85
N LEU A 58 -20.40 8.60 1.02
CA LEU A 58 -19.71 7.31 1.17
C LEU A 58 -18.93 6.95 -0.09
N VAL A 59 -19.50 7.19 -1.28
CA VAL A 59 -18.81 7.01 -2.57
C VAL A 59 -17.57 7.88 -2.63
N ALA A 60 -17.67 9.15 -2.24
CA ALA A 60 -16.54 10.08 -2.22
C ALA A 60 -15.46 9.66 -1.22
N MET A 61 -15.84 9.13 -0.05
CA MET A 61 -14.91 8.62 0.96
C MET A 61 -14.13 7.42 0.44
N VAL A 62 -14.79 6.40 -0.14
CA VAL A 62 -14.09 5.21 -0.65
C VAL A 62 -13.31 5.48 -1.93
N ALA A 63 -13.79 6.37 -2.81
CA ALA A 63 -13.13 6.66 -4.08
C ALA A 63 -11.78 7.39 -3.88
N ASN A 64 -11.67 8.19 -2.83
CA ASN A 64 -10.46 8.93 -2.49
C ASN A 64 -9.55 8.18 -1.50
N ASN A 65 -9.94 6.99 -1.05
CA ASN A 65 -9.18 6.24 -0.08
C ASN A 65 -7.95 5.59 -0.75
N LYS A 66 -6.76 6.12 -0.45
CA LYS A 66 -5.49 5.54 -0.85
C LYS A 66 -4.99 4.55 0.20
N ILE A 67 -4.23 3.55 -0.25
CA ILE A 67 -3.52 2.63 0.65
C ILE A 67 -2.49 3.43 1.44
N GLN A 68 -2.61 3.37 2.76
CA GLN A 68 -1.72 4.05 3.68
C GLN A 68 -1.74 3.34 5.04
N PRO A 69 -0.64 3.40 5.80
CA PRO A 69 -0.52 2.79 7.11
C PRO A 69 -1.52 3.36 8.12
N THR A 70 -1.86 2.52 9.09
CA THR A 70 -2.61 2.93 10.29
C THR A 70 -1.79 3.78 11.25
N CYS A 71 -0.47 3.57 11.30
CA CYS A 71 0.44 4.29 12.18
C CYS A 71 1.79 4.56 11.51
N ALA A 72 2.36 5.75 11.74
CA ALA A 72 3.69 6.12 11.26
C ALA A 72 4.44 7.00 12.26
N LEU A 73 5.77 7.01 12.16
CA LEU A 73 6.67 7.88 12.90
C LEU A 73 7.15 9.02 11.99
N ARG A 74 7.02 10.26 12.46
CA ARG A 74 7.47 11.46 11.73
C ARG A 74 8.89 11.86 12.15
N PHE A 75 9.71 12.20 11.16
CA PHE A 75 11.07 12.69 11.32
C PHE A 75 11.28 13.98 10.51
N PRO A 76 12.20 14.86 10.91
CA PRO A 76 13.06 14.70 12.08
C PRO A 76 12.34 14.96 13.40
N VAL A 77 12.93 14.46 14.48
CA VAL A 77 12.49 14.73 15.85
C VAL A 77 13.44 15.70 16.55
N THR A 78 12.91 16.47 17.50
CA THR A 78 13.71 17.41 18.27
C THR A 78 14.59 16.66 19.27
N SER A 79 15.88 17.01 19.29
CA SER A 79 16.84 16.40 20.20
C SER A 79 16.46 16.67 21.65
N ALA A 80 16.43 15.62 22.48
CA ALA A 80 16.34 15.76 23.92
C ALA A 80 17.74 15.73 24.55
N GLU A 81 17.92 16.42 25.67
CA GLU A 81 19.25 16.62 26.26
C GLU A 81 19.82 15.42 27.02
N ARG A 82 19.10 14.29 27.24
CA ARG A 82 19.65 13.18 28.06
C ARG A 82 19.12 11.80 27.69
N VAL A 83 20.04 10.91 27.31
CA VAL A 83 19.83 9.45 27.27
C VAL A 83 20.51 8.83 28.50
N TYR A 84 19.73 8.20 29.37
CA TYR A 84 20.27 7.49 30.54
C TYR A 84 20.51 6.01 30.22
N ILE A 85 21.72 5.53 30.50
CA ILE A 85 22.13 4.13 30.31
C ILE A 85 21.65 3.29 31.51
N ASN A 86 21.08 2.11 31.23
CA ASN A 86 20.88 1.08 32.24
C ASN A 86 22.16 0.23 32.41
N SER A 87 22.52 -0.12 33.65
CA SER A 87 23.74 -0.87 33.97
C SER A 87 23.77 -2.31 33.44
N GLN A 88 22.62 -2.84 32.97
CA GLN A 88 22.48 -4.18 32.37
C GLN A 88 22.44 -4.18 30.83
N ALA A 89 22.94 -3.14 30.16
CA ALA A 89 22.86 -3.01 28.71
C ALA A 89 23.60 -4.11 27.93
N SER A 90 22.98 -4.60 26.85
CA SER A 90 23.57 -5.59 25.94
C SER A 90 24.79 -5.03 25.18
N PRO A 91 25.67 -5.87 24.60
CA PRO A 91 26.83 -5.39 23.84
C PRO A 91 26.47 -4.41 22.71
N ALA A 92 25.41 -4.68 21.94
CA ALA A 92 24.95 -3.79 20.87
C ALA A 92 24.43 -2.46 21.42
N GLU A 93 23.73 -2.49 22.57
CA GLU A 93 23.27 -1.26 23.22
C GLU A 93 24.43 -0.38 23.69
N LYS A 94 25.46 -1.00 24.29
CA LYS A 94 26.69 -0.30 24.69
C LYS A 94 27.38 0.34 23.50
N THR A 95 27.46 -0.36 22.36
CA THR A 95 28.01 0.20 21.12
C THR A 95 27.21 1.42 20.67
N ALA A 96 25.88 1.31 20.56
CA ALA A 96 25.04 2.43 20.11
C ALA A 96 25.20 3.67 20.98
N VAL A 97 25.12 3.52 22.30
CA VAL A 97 25.22 4.69 23.20
C VAL A 97 26.63 5.26 23.21
N THR A 98 27.67 4.42 23.21
CA THR A 98 29.06 4.89 23.22
C THR A 98 29.37 5.68 21.96
N MET A 99 29.00 5.15 20.79
CA MET A 99 29.22 5.82 19.50
C MET A 99 28.44 7.13 19.40
N HIS A 100 27.16 7.12 19.80
CA HIS A 100 26.34 8.33 19.84
C HIS A 100 26.99 9.41 20.73
N HIS A 101 27.35 9.07 21.96
CA HIS A 101 27.95 10.02 22.89
C HIS A 101 29.29 10.59 22.40
N GLN A 102 30.16 9.72 21.86
CA GLN A 102 31.45 10.11 21.29
C GLN A 102 31.28 11.07 20.11
N HIS A 103 30.39 10.75 19.16
CA HIS A 103 30.17 11.58 17.99
C HIS A 103 29.49 12.91 18.33
N VAL A 104 28.51 12.92 19.24
CA VAL A 104 27.87 14.16 19.71
C VAL A 104 28.87 15.05 20.44
N THR A 105 29.70 14.49 21.34
CA THR A 105 30.70 15.26 22.09
C THR A 105 31.82 15.78 21.20
N ALA A 106 32.18 15.02 20.16
CA ALA A 106 33.15 15.44 19.15
C ALA A 106 32.57 16.41 18.09
N GLY A 107 31.26 16.70 18.11
CA GLY A 107 30.61 17.55 17.13
C GLY A 107 30.58 16.95 15.71
N ILE A 108 30.65 15.63 15.59
CA ILE A 108 30.66 14.91 14.30
C ILE A 108 29.22 14.72 13.83
N GLN A 109 28.86 15.27 12.67
CA GLN A 109 27.58 14.96 12.03
C GLN A 109 27.66 13.61 11.31
N SER A 110 26.99 12.61 11.87
CA SER A 110 27.04 11.20 11.46
C SER A 110 25.72 10.50 11.73
N SER A 111 25.49 9.32 11.15
CA SER A 111 24.33 8.49 11.51
C SER A 111 24.24 8.22 13.02
N TRP A 112 25.38 8.07 13.72
CA TRP A 112 25.39 7.85 15.16
C TRP A 112 24.94 9.06 15.96
N SER A 113 25.32 10.28 15.56
CA SER A 113 24.98 11.51 16.29
C SER A 113 23.56 11.99 16.00
N CYS A 114 23.05 11.75 14.78
CA CYS A 114 21.75 12.28 14.35
C CYS A 114 20.67 11.20 14.22
N CYS A 115 20.90 9.94 14.59
CA CYS A 115 19.81 8.97 14.62
C CYS A 115 18.83 9.29 15.74
N ALA A 116 17.54 9.06 15.50
CA ALA A 116 16.50 9.24 16.52
C ALA A 116 16.39 8.02 17.45
N LEU A 117 16.56 6.82 16.89
CA LEU A 117 16.58 5.57 17.65
C LEU A 117 17.57 4.56 17.06
N ALA A 118 18.02 3.61 17.89
CA ALA A 118 18.83 2.48 17.49
C ALA A 118 18.18 1.15 17.92
N LEU A 119 18.17 0.21 16.98
CA LEU A 119 17.69 -1.16 17.15
C LEU A 119 18.91 -2.09 17.33
N PRO A 120 19.16 -2.60 18.55
CA PRO A 120 20.39 -3.33 18.88
C PRO A 120 20.40 -4.78 18.37
N ILE A 121 21.36 -5.13 17.51
CA ILE A 121 21.51 -6.46 16.92
C ILE A 121 22.73 -7.15 17.53
N ASN A 122 22.48 -8.00 18.53
CA ASN A 122 23.52 -8.75 19.21
C ASN A 122 24.00 -9.96 18.37
N THR A 123 25.25 -10.40 18.62
CA THR A 123 25.89 -11.48 17.86
C THR A 123 25.27 -12.86 18.13
N ASP A 124 24.51 -12.99 19.20
CA ASP A 124 23.72 -14.19 19.52
C ASP A 124 22.59 -14.43 18.50
N LEU A 125 22.17 -13.44 17.71
CA LEU A 125 21.18 -13.64 16.65
C LEU A 125 21.73 -14.39 15.40
N GLY A 126 23.00 -14.81 15.43
CA GLY A 126 23.58 -15.63 14.36
C GLY A 126 23.87 -14.87 13.07
N TRP A 127 23.90 -13.54 13.12
CA TRP A 127 24.05 -12.69 11.93
C TRP A 127 25.25 -11.73 12.05
N SER A 128 25.87 -11.46 10.91
CA SER A 128 26.88 -10.42 10.74
C SER A 128 26.82 -9.86 9.32
N MET A 129 26.83 -8.53 9.23
CA MET A 129 26.65 -7.74 8.01
C MET A 129 27.44 -8.24 6.80
N TRP A 130 28.75 -8.47 6.96
CA TRP A 130 29.67 -8.74 5.83
C TRP A 130 29.96 -10.23 5.63
N VAL A 131 29.13 -11.10 6.20
CA VAL A 131 29.21 -12.56 5.99
C VAL A 131 28.15 -13.00 4.99
N ASN A 132 26.89 -12.65 5.25
CA ASN A 132 25.75 -13.08 4.44
C ASN A 132 25.06 -11.94 3.67
N GLY A 133 25.52 -10.70 3.84
CA GLY A 133 24.75 -9.52 3.43
C GLY A 133 23.50 -9.34 4.29
N PHE A 134 22.57 -8.53 3.80
CA PHE A 134 21.26 -8.33 4.43
C PHE A 134 20.26 -7.68 3.48
N SER A 135 19.01 -7.65 3.91
CA SER A 135 17.99 -6.79 3.32
C SER A 135 17.25 -5.98 4.38
N VAL A 136 16.71 -4.83 3.97
CA VAL A 136 15.79 -4.03 4.79
C VAL A 136 14.59 -3.61 3.95
N SER A 137 13.39 -3.65 4.53
CA SER A 137 12.12 -3.24 3.92
C SER A 137 11.39 -2.27 4.82
N PHE A 138 10.86 -1.19 4.28
CA PHE A 138 10.05 -0.21 5.02
C PHE A 138 9.24 0.67 4.06
N TRP A 139 8.21 1.33 4.57
CA TRP A 139 7.46 2.34 3.83
C TRP A 139 7.91 3.75 4.21
N LEU A 140 7.96 4.64 3.20
CA LEU A 140 8.42 6.01 3.32
C LEU A 140 7.42 6.98 2.68
N ARG A 141 7.14 8.08 3.35
CA ARG A 141 6.41 9.22 2.78
C ARG A 141 7.18 10.51 2.97
N LEU A 142 7.33 11.28 1.90
CA LEU A 142 8.00 12.57 1.91
C LEU A 142 6.99 13.71 2.02
N PHE A 143 7.32 14.78 2.73
CA PHE A 143 6.50 16.00 2.77
C PHE A 143 7.17 17.12 2.00
N PRO A 144 6.40 17.94 1.26
CA PRO A 144 6.95 19.12 0.62
C PRO A 144 7.49 20.11 1.68
N PRO A 145 8.50 20.92 1.34
CA PRO A 145 8.94 21.97 2.24
C PRO A 145 7.80 22.97 2.50
N PRO A 146 7.68 23.52 3.73
CA PRO A 146 6.60 24.41 4.10
C PRO A 146 6.63 25.67 3.22
N SER A 147 5.52 25.92 2.51
CA SER A 147 5.35 27.15 1.74
C SER A 147 5.00 28.31 2.68
N PRO A 148 5.51 29.54 2.46
CA PRO A 148 5.19 30.69 3.32
C PRO A 148 3.72 31.16 3.26
N SER A 149 2.87 30.50 2.45
CA SER A 149 1.45 30.84 2.26
C SER A 149 0.45 29.79 2.75
N SER A 150 0.90 28.67 3.34
CA SER A 150 0.00 27.63 3.86
C SER A 150 -0.30 27.84 5.35
N PRO A 151 -1.57 27.85 5.79
CA PRO A 151 -1.91 27.85 7.21
C PRO A 151 -1.35 26.60 7.91
N PRO A 152 -1.10 26.63 9.24
CA PRO A 152 -0.44 25.56 9.99
C PRO A 152 -1.16 24.20 9.99
N ASP A 153 -2.37 24.11 9.42
CA ASP A 153 -3.18 22.88 9.32
C ASP A 153 -3.32 22.34 7.88
N ALA A 154 -2.55 22.84 6.91
CA ALA A 154 -2.59 22.35 5.51
C ALA A 154 -1.98 20.95 5.30
N ASP A 155 -1.43 20.35 6.36
CA ASP A 155 -0.65 19.09 6.38
C ASP A 155 -1.50 17.81 6.19
N LEU A 156 -2.81 17.93 5.96
CA LEU A 156 -3.73 16.79 5.77
C LEU A 156 -4.25 16.68 4.33
N THR A 157 -3.75 17.49 3.40
CA THR A 157 -4.20 17.44 2.02
C THR A 157 -3.46 16.34 1.23
N CYS A 158 -4.16 15.26 0.94
CA CYS A 158 -3.88 14.43 -0.23
C CYS A 158 -4.31 15.24 -1.48
N SER A 159 -3.49 16.22 -1.87
CA SER A 159 -3.68 16.97 -3.11
C SER A 159 -2.63 16.54 -4.11
N ASP A 160 -3.03 15.60 -4.98
CA ASP A 160 -2.47 15.50 -6.34
C ASP A 160 -3.64 15.25 -7.29
N THR A 161 -3.97 16.32 -8.01
CA THR A 161 -4.92 16.41 -9.10
C THR A 161 -4.38 15.67 -10.32
N SER A 162 -4.89 14.45 -10.55
CA SER A 162 -4.93 13.87 -11.89
C SER A 162 -6.05 12.81 -12.01
N LEU A 163 -7.29 13.22 -11.74
CA LEU A 163 -8.46 12.60 -12.36
C LEU A 163 -9.43 13.72 -12.74
N SER A 164 -9.75 13.74 -14.03
CA SER A 164 -10.61 14.67 -14.74
C SER A 164 -11.97 14.90 -14.11
N ASP A 165 -12.37 16.17 -14.12
CA ASP A 165 -13.70 16.74 -13.99
C ASP A 165 -14.87 15.75 -14.19
N ILE A 166 -15.50 15.34 -13.09
CA ILE A 166 -16.94 15.13 -13.04
C ILE A 166 -17.45 15.77 -11.73
N CYS A 167 -17.29 17.09 -11.65
CA CYS A 167 -18.09 17.91 -10.74
C CYS A 167 -19.31 18.41 -11.52
N TRP A 168 -20.49 18.17 -10.96
CA TRP A 168 -21.75 18.69 -11.45
C TRP A 168 -21.75 20.20 -11.23
N ASN A 169 -21.58 20.98 -12.31
CA ASN A 169 -21.69 22.43 -12.27
C ASN A 169 -23.16 22.83 -12.26
N ASN A 170 -23.57 23.62 -11.26
CA ASN A 170 -24.68 24.55 -11.40
C ASN A 170 -24.29 25.92 -10.85
N ASN A 171 -24.35 26.88 -11.78
CA ASN A 171 -24.50 28.33 -11.62
C ASN A 171 -23.26 29.14 -11.20
N GLY A 172 -22.84 29.97 -12.14
CA GLY A 172 -21.66 30.81 -12.06
C GLY A 172 -21.86 32.11 -11.29
N THR A 173 -20.73 32.72 -10.97
CA THR A 173 -20.51 34.16 -11.05
C THR A 173 -19.01 34.41 -11.01
N LEU A 174 -18.53 35.10 -12.04
CA LEU A 174 -17.13 35.42 -12.28
C LEU A 174 -16.78 36.65 -11.44
N LEU A 175 -15.84 36.55 -10.51
CA LEU A 175 -15.24 37.71 -9.86
C LEU A 175 -13.73 37.67 -10.06
N GLN A 176 -13.29 38.49 -11.01
CA GLN A 176 -11.92 38.97 -11.15
C GLN A 176 -11.58 39.85 -9.93
N SER A 177 -10.44 39.59 -9.27
CA SER A 177 -9.80 40.59 -8.44
C SER A 177 -8.30 40.63 -8.70
N SER A 178 -7.98 41.51 -9.66
CA SER A 178 -6.95 42.54 -9.67
C SER A 178 -5.66 42.34 -8.87
N GLU A 179 -4.56 42.33 -9.61
CA GLU A 179 -3.20 42.63 -9.15
C GLU A 179 -3.14 44.00 -8.46
N SER A 180 -2.45 44.07 -7.31
CA SER A 180 -1.82 45.32 -6.88
C SER A 180 -0.53 45.04 -6.10
N SER A 181 0.52 45.68 -6.58
CA SER A 181 1.90 45.68 -6.12
C SER A 181 2.05 46.26 -4.72
N GLN A 182 3.04 45.78 -3.95
CA GLN A 182 4.07 46.64 -3.36
C GLN A 182 5.19 45.84 -2.70
N THR A 183 6.40 46.14 -3.16
CA THR A 183 7.70 45.58 -2.74
C THR A 183 8.23 46.32 -1.51
N HIS A 184 8.60 45.58 -0.46
CA HIS A 184 9.53 46.08 0.57
C HIS A 184 10.67 45.07 0.76
N LYS A 185 11.86 45.44 0.27
CA LYS A 185 13.13 44.72 0.45
C LYS A 185 13.73 45.06 1.81
N SER A 186 14.05 44.05 2.61
CA SER A 186 14.96 44.12 3.76
C SER A 186 16.34 43.52 3.39
N PRO A 187 17.44 43.95 4.05
CA PRO A 187 18.80 43.68 3.59
C PRO A 187 19.29 42.26 3.92
N PRO A 188 20.26 41.71 3.15
CA PRO A 188 20.69 40.34 3.30
C PRO A 188 21.59 40.16 4.53
N SER A 189 21.21 39.26 5.43
CA SER A 189 22.12 38.69 6.43
C SER A 189 23.13 37.76 5.76
N LYS A 190 24.33 37.68 6.35
CA LYS A 190 25.53 36.98 5.88
C LYS A 190 25.26 35.52 5.45
N PRO A 191 26.07 34.95 4.54
CA PRO A 191 25.91 33.57 4.09
C PRO A 191 26.24 32.63 5.24
N GLU A 192 25.20 32.00 5.80
CA GLU A 192 25.37 30.82 6.64
C GLU A 192 25.98 29.71 5.79
N THR A 193 27.00 29.05 6.34
CA THR A 193 27.57 27.82 5.78
C THR A 193 26.44 26.83 5.47
N PRO A 194 26.44 26.15 4.32
CA PRO A 194 25.33 25.29 3.91
C PRO A 194 25.17 24.16 4.94
N GLN A 195 24.15 24.26 5.80
CA GLN A 195 23.70 23.13 6.60
C GLN A 195 23.32 22.03 5.61
N SER A 196 23.85 20.82 5.79
CA SER A 196 23.59 19.73 4.87
C SER A 196 22.08 19.48 4.79
N SER A 197 21.50 19.57 3.59
CA SER A 197 20.09 19.28 3.27
C SER A 197 19.67 17.82 3.50
N LEU A 198 20.58 17.00 4.03
CA LEU A 198 20.44 15.55 4.15
C LEU A 198 19.93 15.16 5.52
N LEU A 199 18.79 14.47 5.53
CA LEU A 199 18.23 13.84 6.71
C LEU A 199 18.63 12.37 6.76
N HIS A 200 18.99 11.89 7.94
CA HIS A 200 19.36 10.49 8.14
C HIS A 200 18.11 9.61 8.07
N LEU A 201 18.03 8.71 7.09
CA LEU A 201 16.89 7.83 6.92
C LEU A 201 17.06 6.56 7.75
N ILE A 202 18.06 5.76 7.40
CA ILE A 202 18.34 4.45 7.99
C ILE A 202 19.81 4.10 7.79
N SER A 203 20.46 3.51 8.80
CA SER A 203 21.83 3.03 8.68
C SER A 203 21.98 1.68 9.37
N VAL A 204 22.81 0.80 8.80
CA VAL A 204 23.12 -0.50 9.38
C VAL A 204 24.62 -0.57 9.58
N GLY A 205 25.08 -0.97 10.77
CA GLY A 205 26.51 -1.04 11.01
C GLY A 205 26.93 -1.28 12.44
N PHE A 206 28.23 -1.16 12.66
CA PHE A 206 28.88 -1.23 13.97
C PHE A 206 29.98 -0.18 14.05
N ASP A 207 30.69 -0.15 15.17
CA ASP A 207 31.73 0.83 15.55
C ASP A 207 32.90 1.02 14.58
N VAL A 208 33.01 0.24 13.50
CA VAL A 208 34.10 0.33 12.51
C VAL A 208 33.60 0.36 11.06
N MET A 209 32.34 0.02 10.80
CA MET A 209 31.80 0.08 9.44
C MET A 209 30.30 0.27 9.49
N VAL A 210 29.80 1.29 8.77
CA VAL A 210 28.38 1.60 8.67
C VAL A 210 28.03 1.87 7.23
N LEU A 211 26.95 1.23 6.77
CA LEU A 211 26.25 1.60 5.55
C LEU A 211 25.14 2.57 5.93
N GLU A 212 25.24 3.81 5.46
CA GLU A 212 24.27 4.86 5.72
C GLU A 212 23.39 5.12 4.50
N VAL A 213 22.11 5.38 4.73
CA VAL A 213 21.17 5.89 3.74
C VAL A 213 20.64 7.23 4.24
N TRP A 214 20.86 8.26 3.45
CA TRP A 214 20.42 9.63 3.70
C TRP A 214 19.39 10.04 2.66
N LEU A 215 18.52 10.97 3.02
CA LEU A 215 17.44 11.48 2.20
C LEU A 215 17.61 13.00 2.06
N GLU A 216 17.52 13.50 0.83
CA GLU A 216 17.26 14.91 0.55
C GLU A 216 15.76 15.07 0.26
N PRO A 217 14.95 15.57 1.21
CA PRO A 217 13.48 15.53 1.07
C PRO A 217 12.96 16.37 -0.09
N ALA A 218 13.59 17.52 -0.37
CA ALA A 218 13.15 18.44 -1.41
C ALA A 218 13.24 17.84 -2.82
N SER A 219 14.20 16.96 -3.07
CA SER A 219 14.42 16.32 -4.38
C SER A 219 13.99 14.84 -4.41
N GLY A 220 13.66 14.25 -3.24
CA GLY A 220 13.46 12.81 -3.11
C GLY A 220 14.72 11.98 -3.39
N LYS A 221 15.91 12.60 -3.38
CA LYS A 221 17.18 11.93 -3.64
C LYS A 221 17.63 11.10 -2.44
N LEU A 222 17.97 9.84 -2.69
CA LEU A 222 18.57 8.94 -1.72
C LEU A 222 20.09 8.92 -1.91
N VAL A 223 20.84 9.09 -0.83
CA VAL A 223 22.31 9.08 -0.83
C VAL A 223 22.80 7.91 0.03
N PHE A 224 23.51 6.99 -0.59
CA PHE A 224 24.09 5.80 0.04
C PHE A 224 25.57 6.06 0.32
N ARG A 225 26.01 5.82 1.56
CA ARG A 225 27.39 6.03 1.99
C ARG A 225 27.91 4.80 2.71
N LEU A 226 29.16 4.44 2.44
CA LEU A 226 29.90 3.53 3.29
C LEU A 226 30.92 4.32 4.09
N VAL A 227 30.84 4.24 5.41
CA VAL A 227 31.70 5.02 6.31
C VAL A 227 32.42 4.11 7.30
N ARG A 228 33.64 4.51 7.65
CA ARG A 228 34.39 3.96 8.78
C ARG A 228 34.35 4.99 9.91
N PRO A 229 33.46 4.80 10.90
CA PRO A 229 33.49 5.63 12.08
C PRO A 229 34.69 5.26 12.95
N ASP A 230 35.18 6.25 13.68
CA ASP A 230 36.15 6.18 14.76
C ASP A 230 35.62 7.14 15.83
N GLY A 231 35.90 6.90 17.11
CA GLY A 231 35.32 7.69 18.21
C GLY A 231 35.64 9.19 18.17
N LYS A 232 36.47 9.64 17.22
CA LYS A 232 36.86 11.05 17.01
C LYS A 232 36.68 11.54 15.56
N ARG A 233 36.35 10.68 14.60
CA ARG A 233 36.21 11.06 13.19
C ARG A 233 35.36 10.05 12.41
N GLN A 234 34.75 10.50 11.33
CA GLN A 234 34.06 9.61 10.38
C GLN A 234 34.72 9.70 9.01
N GLU A 235 35.35 8.60 8.58
CA GLU A 235 35.96 8.49 7.24
C GLU A 235 34.91 8.00 6.23
N LEU A 236 34.60 8.82 5.21
CA LEU A 236 33.75 8.42 4.09
C LEU A 236 34.58 7.59 3.08
N LEU A 237 34.22 6.33 2.88
CA LEU A 237 34.93 5.43 1.96
C LEU A 237 34.41 5.55 0.53
N CYS A 238 33.10 5.61 0.37
CA CYS A 238 32.44 5.81 -0.92
C CYS A 238 31.01 6.31 -0.73
N GLU A 239 30.50 6.99 -1.75
CA GLU A 239 29.15 7.55 -1.83
C GLU A 239 28.57 7.30 -3.23
N SER A 240 27.28 7.03 -3.30
CA SER A 240 26.50 7.02 -4.53
C SER A 240 25.08 7.49 -4.22
N SER A 241 24.38 8.03 -5.21
CA SER A 241 23.03 8.55 -5.01
C SER A 241 22.07 8.16 -6.11
N VAL A 242 20.79 8.09 -5.78
CA VAL A 242 19.68 7.82 -6.71
C VAL A 242 18.66 8.96 -6.58
N SER A 243 18.23 9.49 -7.71
CA SER A 243 17.21 10.54 -7.81
C SER A 243 16.01 10.05 -8.62
N ASP A 244 14.93 10.83 -8.58
CA ASP A 244 13.75 10.69 -9.45
C ASP A 244 12.94 9.40 -9.26
N GLN A 245 13.04 8.74 -8.09
CA GLN A 245 12.28 7.52 -7.78
C GLN A 245 11.17 7.73 -6.74
N LEU A 246 11.25 8.80 -5.94
CA LEU A 246 10.30 9.08 -4.87
C LEU A 246 9.49 10.33 -5.22
N THR A 247 8.19 10.27 -4.96
CA THR A 247 7.31 11.42 -5.06
C THR A 247 6.95 11.95 -3.68
N THR A 248 6.65 13.24 -3.59
CA THR A 248 6.16 13.85 -2.35
C THR A 248 4.69 13.48 -2.11
N SER A 249 4.28 13.51 -0.85
CA SER A 249 2.90 13.29 -0.41
C SER A 249 2.31 11.90 -0.65
N GLN A 250 3.05 10.96 -1.26
CA GLN A 250 2.66 9.56 -1.46
C GLN A 250 3.51 8.60 -0.62
N TRP A 251 2.93 7.45 -0.29
CA TRP A 251 3.63 6.35 0.36
C TRP A 251 4.35 5.51 -0.69
N HIS A 252 5.63 5.26 -0.47
CA HIS A 252 6.45 4.37 -1.28
C HIS A 252 7.01 3.23 -0.43
N HIS A 253 6.99 2.02 -0.97
CA HIS A 253 7.65 0.89 -0.35
C HIS A 253 9.09 0.78 -0.84
N LEU A 254 10.05 0.71 0.09
CA LEU A 254 11.47 0.55 -0.20
C LEU A 254 11.97 -0.79 0.31
N ALA A 255 12.56 -1.59 -0.59
CA ALA A 255 13.27 -2.81 -0.28
C ALA A 255 14.73 -2.70 -0.75
N ILE A 256 15.67 -2.83 0.17
CA ILE A 256 17.11 -2.65 -0.09
C ILE A 256 17.80 -3.98 0.16
N ASN A 257 18.47 -4.53 -0.85
CA ASN A 257 19.39 -5.65 -0.71
C ASN A 257 20.83 -5.16 -0.68
N VAL A 258 21.64 -5.72 0.19
CA VAL A 258 23.07 -5.42 0.30
C VAL A 258 23.86 -6.72 0.25
N ARG A 259 24.81 -6.77 -0.69
CA ARG A 259 25.81 -7.85 -0.79
C ARG A 259 27.16 -7.25 -1.12
N ASP A 260 28.24 -7.93 -0.77
CA ASP A 260 29.59 -7.51 -1.12
C ASP A 260 30.25 -8.48 -2.11
N SER A 261 31.03 -7.93 -3.03
CA SER A 261 31.90 -8.69 -3.92
C SER A 261 33.31 -8.09 -3.87
N VAL A 262 34.32 -8.97 -3.76
CA VAL A 262 35.72 -8.57 -3.64
C VAL A 262 36.48 -9.11 -4.84
N GLN A 263 37.05 -8.21 -5.65
CA GLN A 263 37.87 -8.57 -6.82
C GLN A 263 39.19 -7.81 -6.76
N LYS A 264 40.33 -8.52 -6.69
CA LYS A 264 41.69 -7.95 -6.78
C LYS A 264 41.89 -6.69 -5.89
N ARG A 265 41.52 -6.77 -4.59
CA ARG A 265 41.56 -5.68 -3.56
C ARG A 265 40.57 -4.52 -3.74
N LYS A 266 39.75 -4.54 -4.80
CA LYS A 266 38.61 -3.65 -4.96
C LYS A 266 37.41 -4.31 -4.30
N VAL A 267 36.80 -3.61 -3.34
CA VAL A 267 35.57 -4.05 -2.69
C VAL A 267 34.42 -3.29 -3.36
N VAL A 268 33.41 -4.03 -3.79
CA VAL A 268 32.17 -3.48 -4.35
C VAL A 268 31.05 -3.91 -3.41
N ILE A 269 30.42 -2.93 -2.76
CA ILE A 269 29.15 -3.17 -2.06
C ILE A 269 28.05 -2.94 -3.09
N GLU A 270 27.37 -4.02 -3.44
CA GLU A 270 26.29 -4.03 -4.41
C GLU A 270 24.98 -3.82 -3.63
N VAL A 271 24.42 -2.62 -3.78
CA VAL A 271 23.12 -2.27 -3.22
C VAL A 271 22.09 -2.32 -4.33
N LEU A 272 21.04 -3.13 -4.16
CA LEU A 272 19.86 -3.12 -5.03
C LEU A 272 18.72 -2.46 -4.27
N LEU A 273 18.26 -1.32 -4.79
CA LEU A 273 17.07 -0.61 -4.32
C LEU A 273 15.87 -1.02 -5.18
N LEU A 274 14.83 -1.52 -4.53
CA LEU A 274 13.52 -1.78 -5.12
C LEU A 274 12.51 -0.76 -4.57
N VAL A 275 11.87 -0.01 -5.47
CA VAL A 275 10.82 0.97 -5.13
C VAL A 275 9.48 0.46 -5.64
N ASP A 276 8.50 0.39 -4.74
CA ASP A 276 7.13 -0.12 -4.97
C ASP A 276 7.11 -1.54 -5.58
N GLY A 277 8.21 -2.28 -5.40
CA GLY A 277 8.42 -3.64 -5.88
C GLY A 277 8.69 -3.80 -7.38
N PHE A 278 8.36 -2.82 -8.21
CA PHE A 278 8.53 -2.91 -9.67
C PHE A 278 9.73 -2.12 -10.21
N VAL A 279 10.13 -1.03 -9.56
CA VAL A 279 11.32 -0.26 -9.97
C VAL A 279 12.55 -0.86 -9.30
N ALA A 280 13.58 -1.23 -10.07
CA ALA A 280 14.82 -1.82 -9.57
C ALA A 280 16.04 -0.99 -9.99
N VAL A 281 16.82 -0.50 -9.03
CA VAL A 281 17.98 0.36 -9.25
C VAL A 281 19.21 -0.24 -8.56
N GLN A 282 20.30 -0.40 -9.31
CA GLN A 282 21.59 -0.82 -8.77
C GLN A 282 22.40 0.39 -8.34
N VAL A 283 22.92 0.37 -7.11
CA VAL A 283 23.69 1.45 -6.49
C VAL A 283 25.04 0.89 -6.01
N PRO A 284 26.03 0.75 -6.91
CA PRO A 284 27.33 0.18 -6.56
C PRO A 284 28.15 1.17 -5.74
N LEU A 285 28.61 0.74 -4.56
CA LEU A 285 29.52 1.49 -3.70
C LEU A 285 30.90 0.85 -3.76
N VAL A 286 31.85 1.55 -4.39
CA VAL A 286 33.14 0.99 -4.75
C VAL A 286 34.25 1.68 -3.98
N PHE A 287 35.09 0.90 -3.28
CA PHE A 287 36.28 1.42 -2.63
C PHE A 287 37.46 0.44 -2.67
N THR A 288 38.66 0.95 -2.41
CA THR A 288 39.87 0.13 -2.30
C THR A 288 40.25 0.01 -0.82
N GLY A 289 40.26 -1.20 -0.28
CA GLY A 289 40.53 -1.41 1.15
C GLY A 289 40.13 -2.79 1.66
N LEU A 290 40.03 -2.90 2.99
CA LEU A 290 39.65 -4.12 3.67
C LEU A 290 38.24 -4.02 4.24
N LEU A 291 37.44 -5.06 4.02
CA LEU A 291 36.13 -5.25 4.63
C LEU A 291 36.27 -6.16 5.86
N ILE A 292 35.81 -5.70 7.02
CA ILE A 292 35.93 -6.45 8.27
C ILE A 292 34.77 -7.44 8.37
N ARG A 293 35.07 -8.73 8.22
CA ARG A 293 34.06 -9.82 8.28
C ARG A 293 33.93 -10.48 9.66
N LYS A 294 34.51 -9.89 10.71
CA LYS A 294 34.40 -10.41 12.07
C LYS A 294 33.01 -10.09 12.63
N ALA A 295 32.34 -11.10 13.18
CA ALA A 295 31.06 -10.92 13.88
C ALA A 295 31.22 -9.90 15.03
N ARG A 296 30.35 -8.89 15.04
CA ARG A 296 30.32 -7.81 16.02
C ARG A 296 28.89 -7.42 16.34
N PRO A 297 28.62 -6.94 17.56
CA PRO A 297 27.35 -6.30 17.87
C PRO A 297 27.11 -5.15 16.90
N SER A 298 25.97 -5.16 16.24
CA SER A 298 25.58 -4.20 15.21
C SER A 298 24.33 -3.46 15.65
N CYS A 299 24.01 -2.37 14.96
CA CYS A 299 22.80 -1.60 15.19
C CYS A 299 22.15 -1.25 13.85
N LEU A 300 20.83 -1.22 13.86
CA LEU A 300 20.03 -0.58 12.84
C LEU A 300 19.60 0.78 13.39
N LEU A 301 20.17 1.85 12.86
CA LEU A 301 19.90 3.23 13.25
C LEU A 301 18.78 3.77 12.38
N LEU A 302 17.78 4.43 12.99
CA LEU A 302 16.57 4.86 12.29
C LEU A 302 16.21 6.30 12.66
N GLY A 303 15.77 7.05 11.64
CA GLY A 303 15.22 8.40 11.82
C GLY A 303 16.29 9.48 12.01
N HIS A 304 15.92 10.74 11.75
CA HIS A 304 16.78 11.90 11.97
C HIS A 304 16.39 12.65 13.25
N CYS A 305 17.39 13.07 14.00
CA CYS A 305 17.30 13.92 15.17
C CYS A 305 18.03 15.23 14.86
N GLY A 306 17.31 16.35 14.87
CA GLY A 306 17.82 17.65 14.44
C GLY A 306 16.72 18.59 13.96
N GLN A 307 17.08 19.85 13.73
CA GLN A 307 16.17 20.82 13.11
C GLN A 307 16.22 20.70 11.59
N SER A 308 15.06 20.72 10.94
CA SER A 308 14.89 20.78 9.49
C SER A 308 13.51 21.33 9.17
N ASP A 309 13.39 22.10 8.09
CA ASP A 309 12.10 22.55 7.57
C ASP A 309 11.36 21.42 6.82
N SER A 310 12.09 20.40 6.37
CA SER A 310 11.51 19.24 5.68
C SER A 310 11.33 18.06 6.62
N SER A 311 10.25 17.29 6.40
CA SER A 311 9.95 16.08 7.17
C SER A 311 9.62 14.88 6.27
N TYR A 312 9.73 13.68 6.84
CA TYR A 312 9.29 12.42 6.24
C TYR A 312 8.70 11.50 7.30
N MET A 313 7.99 10.47 6.87
CA MET A 313 7.43 9.45 7.77
C MET A 313 7.87 8.05 7.37
N ILE A 314 8.07 7.21 8.38
CA ILE A 314 8.33 5.78 8.23
C ILE A 314 7.29 5.01 9.04
N THR A 315 6.88 3.85 8.53
CA THR A 315 5.98 2.93 9.26
C THR A 315 6.81 1.93 10.05
N SER A 316 6.84 0.70 9.56
CA SER A 316 7.50 -0.45 10.14
C SER A 316 8.74 -0.79 9.33
N VAL A 317 9.70 -1.45 9.97
CA VAL A 317 10.94 -1.88 9.35
C VAL A 317 11.11 -3.38 9.55
N LEU A 318 11.30 -4.10 8.44
CA LEU A 318 11.67 -5.51 8.41
C LEU A 318 13.13 -5.60 7.97
N MET A 319 13.95 -6.38 8.66
CA MET A 319 15.31 -6.67 8.22
C MET A 319 15.56 -8.18 8.17
N PHE A 320 16.35 -8.59 7.18
CA PHE A 320 16.58 -9.97 6.81
C PHE A 320 18.08 -10.31 6.82
N ARG A 321 18.41 -11.55 7.14
CA ARG A 321 19.78 -12.07 7.30
C ARG A 321 20.60 -12.15 6.01
N ALA A 322 19.94 -12.03 4.86
CA ALA A 322 20.51 -12.22 3.54
C ALA A 322 19.83 -11.27 2.53
N PRO A 323 20.45 -11.00 1.36
CA PRO A 323 19.81 -10.27 0.27
C PRO A 323 18.67 -11.11 -0.34
N VAL A 324 17.45 -10.93 0.16
CA VAL A 324 16.29 -11.80 -0.17
C VAL A 324 15.37 -11.23 -1.24
N PHE A 325 15.39 -9.91 -1.49
CA PHE A 325 14.39 -9.30 -2.37
C PHE A 325 14.69 -9.50 -3.86
N ASN A 326 13.64 -9.80 -4.59
CA ASN A 326 13.50 -9.66 -6.03
C ASN A 326 12.19 -8.90 -6.32
N ARG A 327 11.84 -8.68 -7.59
CA ARG A 327 10.61 -7.96 -7.93
C ARG A 327 9.37 -8.68 -7.39
N GLU A 328 9.34 -10.00 -7.48
CA GLU A 328 8.21 -10.85 -7.10
C GLU A 328 7.94 -10.79 -5.59
N SER A 329 8.97 -10.92 -4.76
CA SER A 329 8.87 -10.82 -3.30
C SER A 329 8.60 -9.41 -2.81
N ALA A 330 9.18 -8.39 -3.45
CA ALA A 330 8.92 -7.01 -3.10
C ALA A 330 7.47 -6.60 -3.46
N ILE A 331 6.99 -6.95 -4.66
CA ILE A 331 5.58 -6.73 -5.05
C ILE A 331 4.62 -7.49 -4.17
N SER A 332 4.97 -8.72 -3.77
CA SER A 332 4.15 -9.48 -2.83
C SER A 332 3.97 -8.71 -1.52
N LEU A 333 5.04 -8.15 -0.92
CA LEU A 333 4.90 -7.31 0.26
C LEU A 333 4.07 -6.04 0.01
N VAL A 334 4.26 -5.37 -1.13
CA VAL A 334 3.44 -4.19 -1.49
C VAL A 334 1.96 -4.53 -1.57
N ALA A 335 1.61 -5.69 -2.14
CA ALA A 335 0.24 -6.15 -2.25
C ALA A 335 -0.40 -6.56 -0.91
N HIS A 336 0.39 -6.86 0.13
CA HIS A 336 -0.12 -7.01 1.49
C HIS A 336 -0.26 -5.64 2.21
N GLY A 337 0.36 -4.59 1.71
CA GLY A 337 0.22 -3.24 2.22
C GLY A 337 1.17 -2.88 3.38
N PRO A 338 1.07 -1.65 3.90
CA PRO A 338 2.03 -1.07 4.83
C PRO A 338 1.97 -1.58 6.26
N ASP A 339 0.84 -2.16 6.67
CA ASP A 339 0.65 -2.72 8.02
C ASP A 339 1.03 -4.21 8.09
N TYR A 340 1.36 -4.85 6.97
CA TYR A 340 1.77 -6.25 6.91
C TYR A 340 3.23 -6.45 7.37
N ILE A 341 3.41 -6.58 8.69
CA ILE A 341 4.71 -6.75 9.34
C ILE A 341 4.96 -8.18 9.84
N HIS A 342 3.91 -8.99 9.95
CA HIS A 342 3.97 -10.33 10.49
C HIS A 342 4.04 -11.34 9.36
N LEU A 343 5.23 -11.88 9.11
CA LEU A 343 5.44 -12.95 8.12
C LEU A 343 5.13 -14.34 8.69
N THR A 344 4.44 -14.44 9.81
CA THR A 344 4.04 -15.73 10.40
C THR A 344 2.95 -16.37 9.53
N GLN A 345 2.94 -17.70 9.44
CA GLN A 345 1.96 -18.44 8.66
C GLN A 345 1.25 -19.41 9.58
N ALA A 346 -0.03 -19.19 9.80
CA ALA A 346 -0.89 -20.05 10.61
C ALA A 346 -1.66 -21.05 9.73
N ASP A 347 -2.29 -22.05 10.33
CA ASP A 347 -3.18 -22.96 9.59
C ASP A 347 -4.48 -22.26 9.14
N VAL A 348 -4.89 -21.22 9.87
CA VAL A 348 -6.11 -20.43 9.63
C VAL A 348 -5.78 -18.95 9.76
N GLY A 349 -6.44 -18.11 8.95
CA GLY A 349 -6.34 -16.65 9.07
C GLY A 349 -5.15 -16.02 8.34
N ASN A 350 -4.44 -16.76 7.48
CA ASN A 350 -3.46 -16.16 6.59
C ASN A 350 -4.14 -15.20 5.62
N VAL A 351 -3.71 -13.95 5.65
CA VAL A 351 -4.15 -12.94 4.70
C VAL A 351 -3.43 -13.17 3.36
N ARG A 352 -4.19 -13.08 2.27
CA ARG A 352 -3.63 -13.17 0.91
C ARG A 352 -3.24 -11.79 0.41
N PRO A 353 -2.22 -11.68 -0.46
CA PRO A 353 -1.88 -10.42 -1.10
C PRO A 353 -3.07 -9.91 -1.93
N ASN A 354 -3.41 -8.64 -1.78
CA ASN A 354 -4.40 -8.00 -2.62
C ASN A 354 -3.73 -7.48 -3.90
N LEU A 355 -3.66 -8.34 -4.92
CA LEU A 355 -2.93 -8.04 -6.16
C LEU A 355 -3.59 -6.95 -7.01
N SER A 356 -4.90 -6.67 -6.84
CA SER A 356 -5.55 -5.60 -7.61
C SER A 356 -5.00 -4.22 -7.29
N THR A 357 -4.37 -4.05 -6.12
CA THR A 357 -3.74 -2.81 -5.69
C THR A 357 -2.40 -2.52 -6.38
N VAL A 358 -1.72 -3.55 -6.89
CA VAL A 358 -0.39 -3.42 -7.52
C VAL A 358 -0.44 -3.40 -9.04
N PHE A 359 -1.58 -3.73 -9.65
CA PHE A 359 -1.75 -3.67 -11.09
C PHE A 359 -1.83 -2.24 -11.58
N SER A 360 -0.82 -1.84 -12.34
CA SER A 360 -0.74 -0.58 -13.04
C SER A 360 0.03 -0.77 -14.33
N VAL A 361 -0.09 0.19 -15.24
CA VAL A 361 0.74 0.24 -16.46
C VAL A 361 2.22 0.10 -16.13
N LYS A 362 2.69 0.80 -15.09
CA LYS A 362 4.09 0.79 -14.68
C LYS A 362 4.53 -0.59 -14.19
N SER A 363 3.72 -1.25 -13.37
CA SER A 363 4.08 -2.57 -12.83
C SER A 363 4.05 -3.67 -13.89
N ILE A 364 3.16 -3.59 -14.87
CA ILE A 364 3.09 -4.56 -15.98
C ILE A 364 4.31 -4.43 -16.90
N GLN A 365 4.73 -3.20 -17.19
CA GLN A 365 5.89 -2.93 -18.03
C GLN A 365 7.23 -3.19 -17.33
N ALA A 366 7.23 -3.37 -16.01
CA ALA A 366 8.44 -3.54 -15.21
C ALA A 366 9.10 -4.94 -15.30
N GLY A 367 8.54 -5.86 -16.09
CA GLY A 367 9.10 -7.19 -16.30
C GLY A 367 8.94 -8.13 -15.10
N VAL A 368 7.87 -7.96 -14.33
CA VAL A 368 7.50 -8.83 -13.20
C VAL A 368 6.96 -10.14 -13.76
N ASN A 369 7.41 -11.28 -13.24
CA ASN A 369 6.81 -12.57 -13.59
C ASN A 369 5.48 -12.75 -12.84
N TRP A 370 4.41 -12.21 -13.40
CA TRP A 370 3.07 -12.27 -12.80
C TRP A 370 2.58 -13.70 -12.61
N GLU A 371 2.90 -14.62 -13.52
CA GLU A 371 2.51 -16.02 -13.39
C GLU A 371 3.10 -16.67 -12.12
N PHE A 372 4.38 -16.36 -11.84
CA PHE A 372 5.02 -16.77 -10.59
C PHE A 372 4.36 -16.10 -9.38
N VAL A 373 4.11 -14.78 -9.42
CA VAL A 373 3.46 -14.06 -8.30
C VAL A 373 2.07 -14.61 -7.97
N TYR A 374 1.32 -15.10 -8.95
CA TYR A 374 0.00 -15.70 -8.73
C TYR A 374 0.08 -17.12 -8.14
N HIS A 375 0.93 -17.99 -8.69
CA HIS A 375 0.93 -19.41 -8.35
C HIS A 375 1.87 -19.77 -7.20
N GLU A 376 2.93 -18.99 -7.00
CA GLU A 376 4.06 -19.28 -6.11
C GLU A 376 4.14 -18.26 -4.95
N GLN A 377 2.99 -17.79 -4.46
CA GLN A 377 2.92 -16.82 -3.34
C GLN A 377 3.57 -17.36 -2.07
N ILE A 378 3.33 -18.63 -1.75
CA ILE A 378 3.86 -19.28 -0.56
C ILE A 378 5.39 -19.36 -0.63
N SER A 379 5.95 -19.79 -1.78
CA SER A 379 7.40 -19.90 -1.94
C SER A 379 8.07 -18.53 -1.97
N THR A 380 7.40 -17.52 -2.55
CA THR A 380 7.85 -16.12 -2.53
C THR A 380 8.01 -15.59 -1.11
N LEU A 381 7.01 -15.77 -0.25
CA LEU A 381 7.09 -15.32 1.14
C LEU A 381 8.01 -16.20 1.98
N ARG A 382 8.12 -17.49 1.67
CA ARG A 382 8.96 -18.44 2.42
C ARG A 382 10.41 -17.98 2.55
N VAL A 383 11.01 -17.43 1.50
CA VAL A 383 12.39 -16.91 1.54
C VAL A 383 12.50 -15.77 2.56
N LEU A 384 11.52 -14.88 2.62
CA LEU A 384 11.44 -13.80 3.60
C LEU A 384 11.27 -14.36 5.03
N GLN A 385 10.39 -15.36 5.19
CA GLN A 385 10.10 -16.04 6.46
C GLN A 385 11.32 -16.75 7.05
N GLU A 386 12.12 -17.41 6.21
CA GLU A 386 13.35 -18.11 6.63
C GLU A 386 14.46 -17.14 7.05
N ASN A 387 14.50 -15.95 6.46
CA ASN A 387 15.59 -14.99 6.68
C ASN A 387 15.25 -13.82 7.62
N LEU A 388 14.01 -13.71 8.10
CA LEU A 388 13.58 -12.61 8.97
C LEU A 388 14.48 -12.50 10.21
N LEU A 389 15.18 -11.38 10.38
CA LEU A 389 16.09 -11.10 11.48
C LEU A 389 15.40 -10.29 12.58
N LEU A 390 14.72 -9.23 12.18
CA LEU A 390 14.00 -8.35 13.10
C LEU A 390 12.77 -7.74 12.42
N SER A 391 11.77 -7.41 13.23
CA SER A 391 10.65 -6.56 12.87
C SER A 391 10.44 -5.45 13.91
N PHE A 392 10.21 -4.24 13.41
CA PHE A 392 9.93 -3.04 14.20
C PHE A 392 8.66 -2.40 13.65
N SER A 393 7.71 -2.04 14.50
CA SER A 393 6.44 -1.41 14.11
C SER A 393 6.34 0.01 14.64
N ALA A 394 5.81 0.93 13.84
CA ALA A 394 5.48 2.28 14.32
C ALA A 394 4.42 2.25 15.43
N GLU A 395 3.42 1.36 15.33
CA GLU A 395 2.32 1.26 16.30
C GLU A 395 2.80 0.85 17.69
N ASN A 396 3.84 0.00 17.76
CA ASN A 396 4.46 -0.41 19.01
C ASN A 396 5.97 -0.14 18.98
N TYR A 397 6.34 1.12 18.73
CA TYR A 397 7.74 1.54 18.58
C TYR A 397 8.59 1.33 19.84
N THR A 398 7.97 1.08 21.01
CA THR A 398 8.68 0.87 22.28
C THR A 398 9.37 -0.49 22.39
N THR A 399 9.08 -1.41 21.48
CA THR A 399 9.64 -2.76 21.42
C THR A 399 10.01 -3.12 19.98
N MET A 400 11.02 -3.95 19.82
CA MET A 400 11.32 -4.62 18.56
C MET A 400 11.32 -6.14 18.75
N ASN A 401 10.99 -6.87 17.70
CA ASN A 401 10.99 -8.32 17.70
C ASN A 401 12.24 -8.80 16.98
N ALA A 402 13.12 -9.51 17.69
CA ALA A 402 14.28 -10.17 17.10
C ALA A 402 14.03 -11.68 16.98
N TYR A 403 14.23 -12.24 15.79
CA TYR A 403 13.93 -13.64 15.51
C TYR A 403 15.22 -14.46 15.58
N PRO A 404 15.33 -15.50 16.41
CA PRO A 404 16.48 -16.41 16.41
C PRO A 404 16.65 -17.17 15.09
N GLN A 405 17.82 -17.80 14.90
CA GLN A 405 18.03 -18.68 13.74
C GLN A 405 17.40 -20.06 14.01
N ALA A 406 16.50 -20.49 13.12
CA ALA A 406 15.94 -21.84 13.14
C ALA A 406 16.92 -22.84 12.49
N ILE A 407 17.03 -24.04 13.06
CA ILE A 407 17.81 -25.16 12.49
C ILE A 407 17.02 -26.47 12.53
N SER A 408 17.25 -27.35 11.57
CA SER A 408 16.60 -28.66 11.54
C SER A 408 17.29 -29.67 12.46
N HIS A 409 16.50 -30.51 13.13
CA HIS A 409 16.95 -31.62 13.99
C HIS A 409 17.81 -32.67 13.25
N SER A 410 17.75 -32.74 11.91
CA SER A 410 18.50 -33.71 11.10
C SER A 410 20.00 -33.39 10.98
N THR A 411 20.44 -32.23 11.47
CA THR A 411 21.89 -31.89 11.57
C THR A 411 22.59 -32.58 12.76
N GLY A 412 22.07 -33.76 13.16
CA GLY A 412 22.69 -34.64 14.14
C GLY A 412 24.05 -35.16 13.66
N VAL A 413 25.09 -34.81 14.42
CA VAL A 413 26.43 -35.45 14.52
C VAL A 413 27.31 -35.49 13.25
N VAL A 414 26.80 -35.33 12.02
CA VAL A 414 27.60 -35.39 10.77
C VAL A 414 27.58 -34.07 9.96
N GLY A 415 26.78 -33.08 10.35
CA GLY A 415 26.67 -31.78 9.68
C GLY A 415 27.78 -30.76 9.97
N SER A 416 28.83 -31.14 10.71
CA SER A 416 29.93 -30.26 11.16
C SER A 416 30.98 -29.94 10.06
N LEU A 417 30.59 -29.92 8.79
CA LEU A 417 31.51 -29.58 7.68
C LEU A 417 31.43 -28.11 7.24
N PHE A 418 30.50 -27.33 7.79
CA PHE A 418 30.42 -25.88 7.58
C PHE A 418 30.87 -25.11 8.83
N PRO A 419 31.53 -23.94 8.68
CA PRO A 419 32.06 -23.21 9.83
C PRO A 419 30.95 -22.92 10.85
N PRO A 420 31.21 -22.99 12.16
CA PRO A 420 30.23 -22.64 13.17
C PRO A 420 29.93 -21.15 13.05
N THR A 421 28.79 -20.79 12.46
CA THR A 421 28.27 -19.42 12.53
C THR A 421 27.90 -19.17 14.00
N PRO A 422 28.59 -18.28 14.72
CA PRO A 422 28.34 -18.05 16.14
C PRO A 422 26.93 -17.48 16.34
N GLY A 423 26.17 -18.00 17.30
CA GLY A 423 24.82 -17.51 17.62
C GLY A 423 23.94 -18.55 18.33
N PHE A 424 22.92 -18.08 19.05
CA PHE A 424 21.82 -18.87 19.59
C PHE A 424 20.93 -19.38 18.45
N ARG A 425 20.66 -20.69 18.46
CA ARG A 425 19.87 -21.37 17.44
C ARG A 425 18.77 -22.19 18.09
N VAL A 426 17.61 -22.23 17.46
CA VAL A 426 16.47 -23.01 17.93
C VAL A 426 16.29 -24.20 16.99
N ALA A 427 16.38 -25.41 17.53
CA ALA A 427 16.13 -26.62 16.77
C ALA A 427 14.61 -26.85 16.66
N THR A 428 14.10 -26.84 15.44
CA THR A 428 12.67 -26.96 15.13
C THR A 428 12.45 -27.76 13.85
N VAL A 429 11.25 -28.33 13.71
CA VAL A 429 10.84 -28.99 12.46
C VAL A 429 10.67 -27.96 11.34
N ASP A 430 10.06 -26.82 11.67
CA ASP A 430 9.93 -25.69 10.75
C ASP A 430 11.19 -24.81 10.82
N THR A 431 11.86 -24.63 9.68
CA THR A 431 13.11 -23.87 9.56
C THR A 431 12.88 -22.38 9.29
N ARG A 432 11.64 -21.93 9.28
CA ARG A 432 11.28 -20.52 9.08
C ARG A 432 11.43 -19.74 10.38
N ALA A 433 12.30 -18.73 10.37
CA ALA A 433 12.52 -17.87 11.53
C ALA A 433 11.25 -17.14 11.97
N SER A 434 10.38 -16.75 11.03
CA SER A 434 9.10 -16.07 11.33
C SER A 434 8.07 -16.91 12.11
N GLN A 435 8.27 -18.23 12.20
CA GLN A 435 7.40 -19.14 12.96
C GLN A 435 7.91 -19.38 14.38
N LEU A 436 9.12 -18.91 14.70
CA LEU A 436 9.64 -18.95 16.06
C LEU A 436 9.04 -17.82 16.90
N LEU A 437 8.96 -18.04 18.22
CA LEU A 437 8.64 -16.98 19.15
C LEU A 437 9.74 -15.91 19.12
N PRO A 438 9.43 -14.64 18.79
CA PRO A 438 10.43 -13.59 18.76
C PRO A 438 10.90 -13.22 20.17
N LEU A 439 12.13 -12.75 20.26
CA LEU A 439 12.69 -12.10 21.43
C LEU A 439 12.27 -10.63 21.40
N SER A 440 11.53 -10.17 22.41
CA SER A 440 11.21 -8.75 22.56
C SER A 440 12.42 -8.02 23.13
N VAL A 441 12.94 -7.06 22.36
CA VAL A 441 14.11 -6.25 22.72
C VAL A 441 13.70 -4.79 22.72
N ARG A 442 14.21 -4.01 23.68
CA ARG A 442 13.90 -2.58 23.78
C ARG A 442 14.82 -1.76 22.86
N PRO A 443 14.27 -0.92 21.97
CA PRO A 443 15.04 0.07 21.22
C PRO A 443 15.70 1.10 22.14
N ILE A 444 16.76 1.72 21.64
CA ILE A 444 17.45 2.83 22.31
C ILE A 444 16.94 4.11 21.67
N PHE A 445 16.43 5.03 22.48
CA PHE A 445 15.89 6.30 22.01
C PHE A 445 16.88 7.41 22.32
N PHE A 446 17.25 8.17 21.29
CA PHE A 446 18.07 9.38 21.41
C PHE A 446 17.22 10.66 21.36
N ALA A 447 15.95 10.53 20.96
CA ALA A 447 14.96 11.59 20.96
C ALA A 447 13.56 11.04 21.28
N PRO A 448 12.65 11.86 21.82
CA PRO A 448 11.25 11.48 22.00
C PRO A 448 10.58 11.30 20.65
N LEU A 449 9.93 10.16 20.46
CA LEU A 449 9.15 9.88 19.26
C LEU A 449 7.67 10.19 19.50
N THR A 450 6.98 10.56 18.44
CA THR A 450 5.52 10.69 18.44
C THR A 450 4.99 9.89 17.26
N ASP A 451 4.14 8.93 17.57
CA ASP A 451 3.36 8.17 16.62
C ASP A 451 2.20 9.00 16.09
N GLN A 452 1.93 8.85 14.80
CA GLN A 452 0.80 9.48 14.13
C GLN A 452 -0.14 8.39 13.64
N HIS A 453 -1.32 8.33 14.25
CA HIS A 453 -2.39 7.45 13.81
C HIS A 453 -3.17 8.07 12.66
N HIS A 454 -3.35 7.28 11.60
CA HIS A 454 -4.16 7.65 10.47
C HIS A 454 -5.51 6.93 10.53
N HIS A 455 -6.57 7.71 10.75
CA HIS A 455 -7.94 7.22 10.83
C HIS A 455 -8.59 7.26 9.44
N SER A 456 -8.50 6.17 8.68
CA SER A 456 -9.13 6.05 7.36
C SER A 456 -10.51 5.39 7.43
N ILE A 457 -11.31 5.55 6.38
CA ILE A 457 -12.56 4.77 6.23
C ILE A 457 -12.29 3.26 6.23
N THR A 458 -11.11 2.83 5.75
CA THR A 458 -10.69 1.43 5.74
C THR A 458 -10.50 0.90 7.16
N ALA A 459 -9.70 1.60 7.97
CA ALA A 459 -9.46 1.23 9.38
C ALA A 459 -10.76 1.30 10.21
N ALA A 460 -11.59 2.32 9.97
CA ALA A 460 -12.90 2.43 10.59
C ALA A 460 -13.81 1.26 10.22
N ALA A 461 -13.86 0.87 8.94
CA ALA A 461 -14.66 -0.25 8.45
C ALA A 461 -14.23 -1.58 9.09
N GLU A 462 -12.93 -1.84 9.20
CA GLU A 462 -12.39 -3.03 9.85
C GLU A 462 -12.83 -3.12 11.32
N THR A 463 -12.83 -1.98 12.03
CA THR A 463 -13.20 -1.91 13.45
C THR A 463 -14.69 -2.17 13.70
N ILE A 464 -15.58 -1.72 12.81
CA ILE A 464 -17.05 -1.77 13.04
C ILE A 464 -17.72 -3.07 12.57
N GLY A 465 -16.96 -4.04 12.05
CA GLY A 465 -17.48 -5.34 11.59
C GLY A 465 -17.02 -5.76 10.20
N GLY A 466 -16.19 -4.96 9.53
CA GLY A 466 -15.57 -5.27 8.26
C GLY A 466 -16.53 -5.25 7.08
N ILE A 467 -16.20 -6.02 6.04
CA ILE A 467 -16.88 -5.94 4.74
C ILE A 467 -18.36 -6.35 4.80
N SER A 468 -18.72 -7.19 5.77
CA SER A 468 -20.10 -7.66 5.96
C SER A 468 -21.07 -6.51 6.24
N VAL A 469 -20.64 -5.45 6.94
CA VAL A 469 -21.47 -4.27 7.21
C VAL A 469 -21.90 -3.59 5.90
N PHE A 470 -20.99 -3.51 4.94
CA PHE A 470 -21.23 -2.87 3.64
C PHE A 470 -22.00 -3.77 2.69
N LEU A 471 -21.90 -5.10 2.84
CA LEU A 471 -22.80 -6.03 2.17
C LEU A 471 -24.25 -5.85 2.66
N PHE A 472 -24.44 -5.70 3.98
CA PHE A 472 -25.76 -5.39 4.54
C PHE A 472 -26.26 -4.00 4.13
N LEU A 473 -25.38 -3.00 4.03
CA LEU A 473 -25.74 -1.70 3.46
C LEU A 473 -26.29 -1.82 2.05
N PHE A 474 -25.59 -2.57 1.17
CA PHE A 474 -26.08 -2.82 -0.19
C PHE A 474 -27.43 -3.55 -0.20
N ALA A 475 -27.58 -4.60 0.60
CA ALA A 475 -28.84 -5.32 0.72
C ALA A 475 -29.97 -4.43 1.26
N ARG A 476 -29.68 -3.54 2.22
CA ARG A 476 -30.63 -2.59 2.80
C ARG A 476 -31.09 -1.57 1.78
N VAL A 477 -30.20 -1.05 0.93
CA VAL A 477 -30.57 -0.12 -0.16
C VAL A 477 -31.50 -0.81 -1.17
N ILE A 478 -31.28 -2.09 -1.46
CA ILE A 478 -32.20 -2.90 -2.30
C ILE A 478 -33.56 -3.08 -1.60
N GLU A 479 -33.56 -3.42 -0.30
CA GLU A 479 -34.78 -3.62 0.50
C GLU A 479 -35.67 -2.37 0.51
N LEU A 480 -35.05 -1.20 0.65
CA LEU A 480 -35.68 0.12 0.62
C LEU A 480 -36.14 0.54 -0.78
N LYS A 481 -35.92 -0.29 -1.81
CA LYS A 481 -36.21 -0.01 -3.22
C LYS A 481 -35.57 1.31 -3.69
N GLY A 482 -34.31 1.54 -3.29
CA GLY A 482 -33.54 2.69 -3.73
C GLY A 482 -33.45 2.76 -5.27
N SER A 483 -33.26 3.97 -5.79
CA SER A 483 -33.11 4.20 -7.23
C SER A 483 -31.96 3.40 -7.85
N GLU A 484 -31.96 3.23 -9.17
CA GLU A 484 -30.90 2.53 -9.88
C GLU A 484 -29.50 3.08 -9.57
N GLU A 485 -29.40 4.41 -9.41
CA GLU A 485 -28.16 5.08 -9.02
C GLU A 485 -27.79 4.77 -7.56
N CYS A 486 -28.74 4.80 -6.63
CA CYS A 486 -28.49 4.45 -5.23
C CYS A 486 -27.98 3.00 -5.10
N GLN A 487 -28.61 2.05 -5.80
CA GLN A 487 -28.17 0.65 -5.77
C GLN A 487 -26.75 0.50 -6.36
N ALA A 488 -26.44 1.22 -7.44
CA ALA A 488 -25.11 1.24 -8.04
C ALA A 488 -24.05 1.84 -7.11
N GLN A 489 -24.36 2.95 -6.45
CA GLN A 489 -23.46 3.62 -5.49
C GLN A 489 -23.19 2.73 -4.27
N ALA A 490 -24.21 2.08 -3.71
CA ALA A 490 -24.04 1.17 -2.59
C ALA A 490 -23.18 -0.05 -2.96
N LEU A 491 -23.35 -0.61 -4.16
CA LEU A 491 -22.49 -1.67 -4.68
C LEU A 491 -21.04 -1.18 -4.86
N TYR A 492 -20.85 0.02 -5.41
CA TYR A 492 -19.53 0.62 -5.56
C TYR A 492 -18.81 0.79 -4.22
N VAL A 493 -19.51 1.27 -3.19
CA VAL A 493 -18.97 1.39 -1.83
C VAL A 493 -18.46 0.06 -1.30
N LEU A 494 -19.28 -0.99 -1.39
CA LEU A 494 -18.90 -2.34 -0.98
C LEU A 494 -17.62 -2.80 -1.71
N LEU A 495 -17.60 -2.69 -3.03
CA LEU A 495 -16.52 -3.26 -3.83
C LEU A 495 -15.21 -2.46 -3.71
N LYS A 496 -15.26 -1.12 -3.73
CA LYS A 496 -14.06 -0.30 -3.55
C LYS A 496 -13.45 -0.42 -2.17
N LEU A 497 -14.28 -0.59 -1.15
CA LEU A 497 -13.80 -0.83 0.21
C LEU A 497 -13.20 -2.24 0.37
N ALA A 498 -13.73 -3.25 -0.33
CA ALA A 498 -13.08 -4.56 -0.38
C ALA A 498 -11.65 -4.47 -0.96
N GLN A 499 -11.43 -3.59 -1.93
CA GLN A 499 -10.12 -3.39 -2.57
C GLN A 499 -9.14 -2.55 -1.75
N SER A 500 -9.56 -1.92 -0.64
CA SER A 500 -8.72 -0.93 0.04
C SER A 500 -7.69 -1.49 1.01
N SER A 501 -7.89 -2.71 1.52
CA SER A 501 -6.91 -3.45 2.34
C SER A 501 -6.91 -4.93 2.00
N CYS A 502 -5.85 -5.63 2.38
CA CYS A 502 -5.77 -7.08 2.17
C CYS A 502 -6.67 -7.85 3.15
N GLU A 503 -6.92 -7.30 4.33
CA GLU A 503 -7.83 -7.80 5.35
C GLU A 503 -9.28 -7.77 4.88
N LEU A 504 -9.75 -6.63 4.35
CA LEU A 504 -11.10 -6.50 3.82
C LEU A 504 -11.29 -7.35 2.56
N ASN A 505 -10.29 -7.42 1.69
CA ASN A 505 -10.32 -8.29 0.52
C ASN A 505 -10.40 -9.78 0.92
N SER A 506 -9.60 -10.19 1.91
CA SER A 506 -9.65 -11.56 2.45
C SER A 506 -11.01 -11.89 3.07
N GLN A 507 -11.65 -10.95 3.77
CA GLN A 507 -13.02 -11.12 4.27
C GLN A 507 -14.03 -11.23 3.12
N PHE A 508 -13.85 -10.47 2.04
CA PHE A 508 -14.71 -10.53 0.87
C PHE A 508 -14.68 -11.92 0.22
N GLU A 509 -13.48 -12.49 0.04
CA GLU A 509 -13.31 -13.85 -0.50
C GLU A 509 -13.79 -14.94 0.47
N SER A 510 -13.37 -14.89 1.74
CA SER A 510 -13.56 -15.98 2.70
C SER A 510 -14.99 -16.11 3.24
N ARG A 511 -15.77 -15.03 3.26
CA ARG A 511 -17.15 -15.01 3.79
C ARG A 511 -18.22 -15.23 2.72
N ASP A 512 -17.84 -15.81 1.57
CA ASP A 512 -18.73 -16.06 0.43
C ASP A 512 -19.51 -14.80 -0.03
N VAL A 513 -18.91 -13.61 0.13
CA VAL A 513 -19.55 -12.34 -0.28
C VAL A 513 -19.92 -12.34 -1.77
N PRO A 514 -19.11 -12.85 -2.71
CA PRO A 514 -19.51 -12.99 -4.12
C PRO A 514 -20.80 -13.78 -4.33
N ARG A 515 -21.01 -14.83 -3.52
CA ARG A 515 -22.21 -15.65 -3.60
C ARG A 515 -23.42 -14.91 -3.03
N LEU A 516 -23.27 -14.24 -1.90
CA LEU A 516 -24.33 -13.40 -1.32
C LEU A 516 -24.67 -12.21 -2.24
N LEU A 517 -23.67 -11.63 -2.90
CA LEU A 517 -23.87 -10.60 -3.91
C LEU A 517 -24.69 -11.13 -5.09
N SER A 518 -24.41 -12.35 -5.55
CA SER A 518 -25.22 -13.01 -6.59
C SER A 518 -26.68 -13.19 -6.16
N HIS A 519 -26.94 -13.51 -4.88
CA HIS A 519 -28.28 -13.57 -4.32
C HIS A 519 -28.96 -12.19 -4.25
N ALA A 520 -28.23 -11.15 -3.85
CA ALA A 520 -28.73 -9.78 -3.82
C ALA A 520 -29.11 -9.27 -5.23
N LEU A 521 -28.25 -9.53 -6.23
CA LEU A 521 -28.55 -9.22 -7.64
C LEU A 521 -29.76 -9.99 -8.18
N ALA A 522 -30.03 -11.18 -7.64
CA ALA A 522 -31.19 -11.97 -8.01
C ALA A 522 -32.49 -11.56 -7.31
N SER A 523 -32.42 -10.66 -6.32
CA SER A 523 -33.59 -10.12 -5.63
C SER A 523 -34.54 -9.43 -6.62
N PRO A 524 -35.87 -9.61 -6.50
CA PRO A 524 -36.83 -8.92 -7.36
C PRO A 524 -36.83 -7.39 -7.18
N GLN A 525 -36.28 -6.89 -6.07
CA GLN A 525 -36.15 -5.46 -5.80
C GLN A 525 -34.83 -4.86 -6.33
N CYS A 526 -33.87 -5.72 -6.69
CA CYS A 526 -32.64 -5.27 -7.31
C CYS A 526 -32.91 -4.89 -8.77
N SER A 527 -32.38 -3.74 -9.18
CA SER A 527 -32.49 -3.22 -10.55
C SER A 527 -31.09 -3.11 -11.16
N PRO A 528 -30.56 -4.19 -11.77
CA PRO A 528 -29.30 -4.13 -12.50
C PRO A 528 -29.38 -3.14 -13.66
N SER A 529 -28.67 -2.03 -13.55
CA SER A 529 -28.77 -0.89 -14.47
C SER A 529 -27.42 -0.60 -15.15
N MET A 530 -27.44 0.31 -16.13
CA MET A 530 -26.22 0.82 -16.76
C MET A 530 -25.30 1.51 -15.73
N TYR A 531 -25.86 2.18 -14.72
CA TYR A 531 -25.11 2.78 -13.61
C TYR A 531 -24.37 1.71 -12.80
N MET A 532 -25.03 0.60 -12.50
CA MET A 532 -24.41 -0.51 -11.77
C MET A 532 -23.30 -1.17 -12.59
N LEU A 533 -23.53 -1.38 -13.89
CA LEU A 533 -22.53 -1.90 -14.80
C LEU A 533 -21.30 -0.97 -14.90
N LYS A 534 -21.51 0.35 -14.99
CA LYS A 534 -20.43 1.34 -14.97
C LYS A 534 -19.57 1.20 -13.71
N MET A 535 -20.21 1.20 -12.55
CA MET A 535 -19.51 1.13 -11.26
C MET A 535 -18.73 -0.20 -11.12
N LEU A 536 -19.28 -1.31 -11.61
CA LEU A 536 -18.57 -2.59 -11.68
C LEU A 536 -17.33 -2.51 -12.58
N MET A 537 -17.44 -1.93 -13.77
CA MET A 537 -16.30 -1.80 -14.68
C MET A 537 -15.21 -0.87 -14.12
N ASP A 538 -15.60 0.22 -13.44
CA ASP A 538 -14.67 1.14 -12.75
C ASP A 538 -13.95 0.47 -11.55
N VAL A 539 -14.55 -0.56 -10.96
CA VAL A 539 -13.92 -1.39 -9.92
C VAL A 539 -13.00 -2.45 -10.51
N CYS A 540 -13.40 -3.09 -11.61
CA CYS A 540 -12.69 -4.22 -12.18
C CYS A 540 -11.47 -3.84 -13.05
N CYS A 541 -11.24 -2.54 -13.26
CA CYS A 541 -10.10 -2.01 -13.99
C CYS A 541 -9.21 -1.14 -13.09
N ASP A 542 -7.95 -0.95 -13.50
CA ASP A 542 -6.97 -0.11 -12.80
C ASP A 542 -7.35 1.37 -12.72
N ARG A 543 -8.21 1.82 -13.64
CA ARG A 543 -8.74 3.19 -13.68
C ARG A 543 -10.17 3.22 -14.24
N PRO A 544 -10.99 4.21 -13.83
CA PRO A 544 -12.36 4.35 -14.33
C PRO A 544 -12.40 4.85 -15.79
N GLY A 545 -13.58 4.78 -16.40
CA GLY A 545 -13.88 5.43 -17.69
C GLY A 545 -13.91 4.51 -18.91
N LEU A 546 -13.80 3.19 -18.72
CA LEU A 546 -14.10 2.22 -19.79
C LEU A 546 -15.58 2.31 -20.23
N LEU A 547 -16.47 2.58 -19.27
CA LEU A 547 -17.88 2.82 -19.53
C LEU A 547 -18.28 4.20 -19.02
N THR A 548 -18.97 4.97 -19.85
CA THR A 548 -19.59 6.24 -19.45
C THR A 548 -21.09 6.15 -19.62
N VAL A 549 -21.84 6.57 -18.61
CA VAL A 549 -23.31 6.62 -18.65
C VAL A 549 -23.73 8.07 -18.69
N ASN A 550 -24.51 8.42 -19.70
CA ASN A 550 -25.05 9.76 -19.83
C ASN A 550 -26.21 9.95 -18.85
N VAL A 551 -26.10 10.96 -17.98
CA VAL A 551 -27.04 11.22 -16.89
C VAL A 551 -28.45 11.59 -17.39
N THR A 552 -28.57 12.24 -18.56
CA THR A 552 -29.87 12.69 -19.09
C THR A 552 -30.58 11.63 -19.92
N THR A 553 -29.82 10.78 -20.62
CA THR A 553 -30.38 9.75 -21.52
C THR A 553 -30.33 8.34 -20.95
N GLY A 554 -29.55 8.11 -19.89
CA GLY A 554 -29.27 6.78 -19.34
C GLY A 554 -28.45 5.87 -20.28
N ALA A 555 -28.06 6.38 -21.46
CA ALA A 555 -27.33 5.60 -22.46
C ALA A 555 -25.87 5.40 -22.03
N ALA A 556 -25.39 4.16 -22.17
CA ALA A 556 -24.02 3.80 -21.88
C ALA A 556 -23.18 3.78 -23.16
N VAL A 557 -21.95 4.27 -23.07
CA VAL A 557 -20.97 4.28 -24.17
C VAL A 557 -19.70 3.60 -23.67
N VAL A 558 -19.24 2.60 -24.42
CA VAL A 558 -17.97 1.91 -24.17
C VAL A 558 -16.84 2.66 -24.86
N ASN A 559 -15.80 3.01 -24.11
CA ASN A 559 -14.62 3.65 -24.66
C ASN A 559 -13.63 2.60 -25.20
N THR A 560 -13.59 2.48 -26.52
CA THR A 560 -12.73 1.52 -27.24
C THR A 560 -11.30 2.01 -27.46
N THR A 561 -10.88 3.11 -26.83
CA THR A 561 -9.50 3.63 -26.97
C THR A 561 -8.71 3.59 -25.66
N MET A 562 -9.41 3.45 -24.52
CA MET A 562 -8.77 3.45 -23.20
C MET A 562 -7.80 2.26 -23.04
N PRO A 563 -6.55 2.50 -22.61
CA PRO A 563 -5.57 1.44 -22.37
C PRO A 563 -5.57 1.03 -20.89
N CYS A 564 -6.67 0.45 -20.41
CA CYS A 564 -6.84 0.03 -19.02
C CYS A 564 -6.52 -1.47 -18.83
N VAL A 565 -6.28 -1.83 -17.58
CA VAL A 565 -5.87 -3.18 -17.17
C VAL A 565 -6.94 -3.78 -16.28
N VAL A 566 -7.25 -5.05 -16.51
CA VAL A 566 -8.18 -5.82 -15.66
C VAL A 566 -7.50 -6.18 -14.33
N THR A 567 -8.12 -5.77 -13.23
CA THR A 567 -7.61 -5.99 -11.87
C THR A 567 -8.41 -7.03 -11.09
N GLU A 568 -9.71 -7.16 -11.35
CA GLU A 568 -10.61 -8.11 -10.67
C GLU A 568 -11.35 -9.02 -11.68
N PRO A 569 -10.65 -9.97 -12.33
CA PRO A 569 -11.28 -10.83 -13.32
C PRO A 569 -12.24 -11.85 -12.68
N THR A 570 -12.02 -12.23 -11.43
CA THR A 570 -12.86 -13.18 -10.67
C THR A 570 -14.24 -12.61 -10.36
N LEU A 571 -14.33 -11.31 -10.06
CA LEU A 571 -15.62 -10.62 -9.87
C LEU A 571 -16.44 -10.62 -11.17
N LEU A 572 -15.79 -10.31 -12.31
CA LEU A 572 -16.42 -10.33 -13.63
C LEU A 572 -16.90 -11.75 -14.01
N ALA A 573 -15.98 -12.72 -14.04
CA ALA A 573 -16.28 -14.08 -14.49
C ALA A 573 -17.17 -14.85 -13.49
N GLY A 574 -16.94 -14.68 -12.19
CA GLY A 574 -17.55 -15.46 -11.11
C GLY A 574 -18.89 -14.91 -10.63
N THR A 575 -19.11 -13.59 -10.71
CA THR A 575 -20.33 -12.94 -10.19
C THR A 575 -21.13 -12.30 -11.32
N VAL A 576 -20.52 -11.40 -12.09
CA VAL A 576 -21.24 -10.58 -13.09
C VAL A 576 -21.79 -11.46 -14.23
N ILE A 577 -20.95 -12.27 -14.86
CA ILE A 577 -21.36 -13.16 -15.97
C ILE A 577 -22.35 -14.23 -15.50
N ARG A 578 -22.17 -14.76 -14.29
CA ARG A 578 -23.12 -15.73 -13.73
C ARG A 578 -24.50 -15.13 -13.45
N ALA A 579 -24.56 -13.83 -13.17
CA ALA A 579 -25.81 -13.08 -13.01
C ALA A 579 -26.42 -12.59 -14.35
N TRP A 580 -26.01 -13.14 -15.51
CA TRP A 580 -26.47 -12.70 -16.84
C TRP A 580 -27.98 -12.54 -16.98
N ARG A 581 -28.78 -13.39 -16.33
CA ARG A 581 -30.25 -13.32 -16.38
C ARG A 581 -30.77 -11.99 -15.86
N GLN A 582 -30.09 -11.43 -14.87
CA GLN A 582 -30.47 -10.16 -14.24
C GLN A 582 -30.08 -8.99 -15.13
N TRP A 583 -28.88 -9.05 -15.72
CA TRP A 583 -28.42 -8.06 -16.71
C TRP A 583 -29.26 -8.07 -18.00
N ALA A 584 -29.76 -9.23 -18.42
CA ALA A 584 -30.59 -9.38 -19.61
C ALA A 584 -32.01 -8.81 -19.46
N ARG A 585 -32.47 -8.51 -18.23
CA ARG A 585 -33.77 -7.85 -18.00
C ARG A 585 -33.76 -6.38 -18.42
N THR A 586 -32.59 -5.76 -18.40
CA THR A 586 -32.39 -4.35 -18.76
C THR A 586 -31.89 -4.28 -20.21
N PRO A 587 -32.64 -3.65 -21.14
CA PRO A 587 -32.27 -3.58 -22.55
C PRO A 587 -30.85 -3.04 -22.75
N GLY A 588 -30.08 -3.69 -23.62
CA GLY A 588 -28.70 -3.31 -23.96
C GLY A 588 -27.64 -3.54 -22.86
N CYS A 589 -28.00 -3.84 -21.61
CA CYS A 589 -27.03 -3.92 -20.50
C CYS A 589 -26.07 -5.10 -20.67
N LEU A 590 -26.59 -6.30 -20.98
CA LEU A 590 -25.76 -7.48 -21.24
C LEU A 590 -24.87 -7.30 -22.48
N TRP A 591 -25.38 -6.64 -23.52
CA TRP A 591 -24.59 -6.33 -24.72
C TRP A 591 -23.45 -5.36 -24.41
N THR A 592 -23.74 -4.29 -23.65
CA THR A 592 -22.74 -3.30 -23.20
C THR A 592 -21.63 -3.95 -22.39
N LEU A 593 -21.96 -4.92 -21.52
CA LEU A 593 -20.97 -5.72 -20.80
C LEU A 593 -20.03 -6.46 -21.76
N PHE A 594 -20.57 -7.16 -22.76
CA PHE A 594 -19.75 -7.88 -23.72
C PHE A 594 -18.91 -6.94 -24.59
N GLN A 595 -19.45 -5.82 -25.02
CA GLN A 595 -18.68 -4.78 -25.72
C GLN A 595 -17.52 -4.26 -24.87
N ALA A 596 -17.71 -4.04 -23.57
CA ALA A 596 -16.64 -3.61 -22.67
C ALA A 596 -15.54 -4.68 -22.53
N LEU A 597 -15.92 -5.96 -22.42
CA LEU A 597 -14.96 -7.07 -22.39
C LEU A 597 -14.20 -7.21 -23.72
N GLN A 598 -14.87 -7.00 -24.85
CA GLN A 598 -14.23 -6.98 -26.18
C GLN A 598 -13.27 -5.81 -26.32
N ALA A 599 -13.63 -4.63 -25.82
CA ALA A 599 -12.75 -3.45 -25.84
C ALA A 599 -11.44 -3.67 -25.06
N LEU A 600 -11.44 -4.53 -24.03
CA LEU A 600 -10.27 -4.94 -23.27
C LEU A 600 -9.41 -6.01 -23.97
N LEU A 601 -9.98 -6.70 -24.96
CA LEU A 601 -9.39 -7.82 -25.70
C LEU A 601 -9.15 -7.52 -27.19
N ARG A 602 -9.42 -6.28 -27.64
CA ARG A 602 -9.19 -5.84 -29.01
C ARG A 602 -7.72 -5.98 -29.40
N ASP A 603 -7.47 -6.25 -30.68
CA ASP A 603 -6.14 -6.58 -31.18
C ASP A 603 -5.12 -5.44 -31.05
N ASP A 604 -5.57 -4.19 -31.09
CA ASP A 604 -4.76 -2.99 -30.89
C ASP A 604 -4.60 -2.58 -29.41
N HIS A 605 -5.16 -3.34 -28.46
CA HIS A 605 -5.08 -2.99 -27.05
C HIS A 605 -3.64 -3.20 -26.50
N PRO A 606 -3.00 -2.18 -25.91
CA PRO A 606 -1.60 -2.28 -25.46
C PRO A 606 -1.33 -3.39 -24.43
N TYR A 607 -2.34 -3.73 -23.62
CA TYR A 607 -2.26 -4.76 -22.58
C TYR A 607 -3.14 -5.98 -22.87
N ARG A 608 -3.46 -6.24 -24.15
CA ARG A 608 -4.35 -7.34 -24.57
C ARG A 608 -3.96 -8.67 -23.96
N GLU A 609 -2.69 -9.05 -24.06
CA GLU A 609 -2.18 -10.34 -23.58
C GLU A 609 -2.33 -10.47 -22.06
N PHE A 610 -2.02 -9.41 -21.31
CA PHE A 610 -2.19 -9.39 -19.87
C PHE A 610 -3.68 -9.52 -19.48
N ASN A 611 -4.56 -8.76 -20.13
CA ASN A 611 -6.01 -8.84 -19.90
C ASN A 611 -6.57 -10.23 -20.24
N ALA A 612 -6.13 -10.83 -21.35
CA ALA A 612 -6.50 -12.19 -21.72
C ALA A 612 -6.02 -13.21 -20.68
N ALA A 613 -4.78 -13.08 -20.19
CA ALA A 613 -4.26 -13.93 -19.12
C ALA A 613 -5.07 -13.78 -17.81
N GLN A 614 -5.46 -12.56 -17.44
CA GLN A 614 -6.34 -12.31 -16.28
C GLN A 614 -7.69 -13.02 -16.41
N PHE A 615 -8.34 -12.89 -17.57
CA PHE A 615 -9.61 -13.57 -17.83
C PHE A 615 -9.47 -15.09 -17.86
N ASN A 616 -8.39 -15.62 -18.41
CA ASN A 616 -8.11 -17.06 -18.42
C ASN A 616 -7.85 -17.58 -17.00
N ARG A 617 -7.13 -16.84 -16.14
CA ARG A 617 -6.97 -17.18 -14.71
C ARG A 617 -8.30 -17.24 -13.97
N ALA A 618 -9.23 -16.34 -14.30
CA ALA A 618 -10.58 -16.34 -13.75
C ALA A 618 -11.55 -17.31 -14.45
N ARG A 619 -11.07 -18.12 -15.42
CA ARG A 619 -11.86 -19.08 -16.20
C ARG A 619 -13.08 -18.44 -16.88
N LEU A 620 -12.88 -17.27 -17.48
CA LEU A 620 -13.97 -16.55 -18.17
C LEU A 620 -14.62 -17.40 -19.28
N VAL A 621 -13.85 -18.20 -20.02
CA VAL A 621 -14.37 -19.13 -21.04
C VAL A 621 -15.37 -20.12 -20.42
N ASP A 622 -15.05 -20.73 -19.29
CA ASP A 622 -15.96 -21.64 -18.58
C ASP A 622 -17.25 -20.93 -18.18
N SER A 623 -17.16 -19.69 -17.70
CA SER A 623 -18.33 -18.88 -17.36
C SER A 623 -19.19 -18.52 -18.58
N LEU A 624 -18.58 -18.24 -19.74
CA LEU A 624 -19.30 -18.00 -21.00
C LEU A 624 -19.99 -19.28 -21.51
N LEU A 625 -19.33 -20.44 -21.40
CA LEU A 625 -19.94 -21.72 -21.76
C LEU A 625 -21.09 -22.09 -20.82
N LEU A 626 -20.95 -21.79 -19.51
CA LEU A 626 -22.03 -21.97 -18.55
C LEU A 626 -23.22 -21.06 -18.87
N PHE A 627 -22.97 -19.80 -19.23
CA PHE A 627 -23.99 -18.89 -19.76
C PHE A 627 -24.76 -19.52 -20.94
N CYS A 628 -24.05 -20.04 -21.95
CA CYS A 628 -24.67 -20.69 -23.11
C CYS A 628 -25.50 -21.92 -22.69
N LYS A 629 -24.95 -22.76 -21.81
CA LYS A 629 -25.63 -23.95 -21.29
C LYS A 629 -26.92 -23.60 -20.55
N GLU A 630 -26.88 -22.62 -19.67
CA GLU A 630 -28.05 -22.16 -18.92
C GLU A 630 -29.13 -21.58 -19.82
N ARG A 631 -28.73 -20.77 -20.82
CA ARG A 631 -29.64 -20.20 -21.81
C ARG A 631 -30.32 -21.29 -22.63
N PHE A 632 -29.58 -22.33 -23.02
CA PHE A 632 -30.12 -23.48 -23.75
C PHE A 632 -31.12 -24.28 -22.90
N LEU A 633 -30.74 -24.62 -21.66
CA LEU A 633 -31.58 -25.40 -20.74
C LEU A 633 -32.86 -24.68 -20.31
N SER A 634 -32.81 -23.35 -20.21
CA SER A 634 -33.96 -22.55 -19.78
C SER A 634 -35.01 -22.35 -20.89
N GLY A 635 -34.69 -22.70 -22.14
CA GLY A 635 -35.64 -22.62 -23.27
C GLY A 635 -36.31 -21.26 -23.39
N GLU A 636 -37.64 -21.25 -23.38
CA GLU A 636 -38.49 -20.06 -23.44
C GLU A 636 -38.64 -19.32 -22.11
N GLN A 637 -38.24 -19.91 -20.98
CA GLN A 637 -38.30 -19.26 -19.66
C GLN A 637 -37.17 -18.24 -19.45
N ALA A 638 -36.17 -18.22 -20.34
CA ALA A 638 -35.09 -17.24 -20.32
C ALA A 638 -35.52 -15.90 -20.94
N PRO A 639 -34.93 -14.77 -20.52
CA PRO A 639 -35.10 -13.51 -21.21
C PRO A 639 -34.64 -13.62 -22.67
N SER A 640 -35.35 -12.94 -23.57
CA SER A 640 -34.96 -12.86 -24.98
C SER A 640 -33.59 -12.20 -25.10
N LEU A 641 -32.73 -12.75 -25.95
CA LEU A 641 -31.39 -12.23 -26.19
C LEU A 641 -31.34 -11.60 -27.59
N GLU A 642 -30.75 -10.41 -27.68
CA GLU A 642 -30.47 -9.76 -28.95
C GLU A 642 -29.41 -10.56 -29.74
N PRO A 643 -29.52 -10.66 -31.08
CA PRO A 643 -28.58 -11.45 -31.89
C PRO A 643 -27.10 -11.07 -31.68
N GLN A 644 -26.83 -9.79 -31.45
CA GLN A 644 -25.51 -9.23 -31.19
C GLN A 644 -24.83 -9.87 -29.97
N ILE A 645 -25.60 -10.28 -28.96
CA ILE A 645 -25.08 -10.93 -27.75
C ILE A 645 -24.45 -12.27 -28.12
N CYS A 646 -25.04 -13.03 -29.05
CA CYS A 646 -24.51 -14.31 -29.50
C CYS A 646 -23.17 -14.11 -30.24
N ASP A 647 -23.11 -13.13 -31.15
CA ASP A 647 -21.89 -12.77 -31.86
C ASP A 647 -20.79 -12.35 -30.88
N GLY A 648 -21.18 -11.57 -29.86
CA GLY A 648 -20.29 -11.10 -28.81
C GLY A 648 -19.63 -12.23 -28.01
N VAL A 649 -20.40 -13.25 -27.63
CA VAL A 649 -19.87 -14.43 -26.92
C VAL A 649 -18.86 -15.19 -27.79
N VAL A 650 -19.18 -15.41 -29.07
CA VAL A 650 -18.29 -16.13 -29.99
C VAL A 650 -16.97 -15.37 -30.16
N GLU A 651 -17.04 -14.05 -30.30
CA GLU A 651 -15.85 -13.20 -30.43
C GLU A 651 -15.01 -13.16 -29.15
N LEU A 652 -15.64 -13.11 -27.96
CA LEU A 652 -14.93 -13.19 -26.68
C LEU A 652 -14.20 -14.54 -26.54
N ILE A 653 -14.86 -15.66 -26.84
CA ILE A 653 -14.24 -16.99 -26.77
C ILE A 653 -13.07 -17.07 -27.75
N ARG A 654 -13.24 -16.59 -28.99
CA ARG A 654 -12.17 -16.54 -30.00
C ARG A 654 -10.96 -15.73 -29.50
N SER A 655 -11.20 -14.55 -28.93
CA SER A 655 -10.15 -13.67 -28.42
C SER A 655 -9.38 -14.28 -27.25
N LEU A 656 -10.05 -15.06 -26.38
CA LEU A 656 -9.46 -15.69 -25.20
C LEU A 656 -8.72 -17.00 -25.49
N MET A 657 -9.18 -17.77 -26.46
CA MET A 657 -8.57 -19.06 -26.83
C MET A 657 -7.33 -18.92 -27.72
N GLY A 658 -7.10 -17.73 -28.30
CA GLY A 658 -6.09 -17.55 -29.34
C GLY A 658 -6.56 -18.15 -30.65
N ALA A 659 -6.38 -17.42 -31.75
CA ALA A 659 -6.64 -17.94 -33.10
C ALA A 659 -5.49 -18.85 -33.55
#